data_AF-A0A9D5AP54-F1
#
_entry.id   AF-A0A9D5AP54-F1
#
_cell.length_a   1.000
_cell.length_b   1.000
_cell.length_c   1.000
_cell.angle_alpha   90.00
_cell.angle_beta   90.00
_cell.angle_gamma   90.00
#
_symmetry.space_group_name_H-M   'P 1'
#
loop_
_entity.id
_entity.type
_entity.pdbx_description
1 polymer ?
#
loop_
_entity_poly.entity_id
_entity_poly.type
_entity_poly.pdbx_seq_one_letter_code
_entity_poly.pdbx_strand_id
1 'polypeptide(L)'
;MILRTPPPKRPRANADADADADAAEVDRQLVIYEDPPESSQEPSVSEHMLCTYQCRQMVKSDFLDALSKAENQVRDYQSQLESLNDNFQKVDTERKKFVDQFLYTEQELAAAKGREKALQDQLLKEVTDSQERLRKHIQLNSELQVKLQNETNLRMKVESDAASAEEKATSLEGRLGRLSESIERDKKRVQDDHSQLESDSKFSISRINANLEKMECRANNAEREAKLLKEQLDHLKDQFNECLHQKIEVEKKLATFSSQEGSSTESNVLVKQLQQELQHYESEVREAKKLRSNHEGIELLKEKLLEEKSRCERAQSELSKLQDVQSNMKKLEDQISSWRSMIKDIPGISCFEDMPAKFAALQKEALYSTQKEGEGTSRLKQLEVALDAAEIGKQNAETEAVLAKEKAEVLKSEIKQIELTLAVVTEERNKLRILAKLKNGEAGDESSSANPIQELESSLTKKDEYIKELESTLNELRVVNNRQHEEIKILNDKLHNEARRIKSLERESDRLRSEISLLEAKLGHGDFSSASTKVLRMVNTLTVDNEAKQTIEALQNELQKTKEKLKAVEELKSQSGETGKLVDSYISDKILKLKEQIATLEKREERYKTVFADRISVFRRACCEIFGYKIVMDEHQRPNGIPVTRFTLQSIYAQSDDEKLEFEYESGNTNILVNHYTSQPDVSRQVDIFIRKMNSIPAFTANITVESFNRRTLS
;
A
#
# COMPACT_ATOMS: atom_id res chain seq x y z
N MET A 1 32.19 -5.70 42.68
CA MET A 1 31.90 -5.78 44.13
C MET A 1 30.87 -6.88 44.36
N ILE A 2 30.95 -7.60 45.48
CA ILE A 2 30.03 -8.70 45.81
C ILE A 2 28.86 -8.15 46.63
N LEU A 3 27.63 -8.45 46.23
CA LEU A 3 26.45 -8.38 47.09
C LEU A 3 25.71 -9.73 47.01
N ARG A 4 25.61 -10.41 48.16
CA ARG A 4 24.85 -11.66 48.30
C ARG A 4 23.42 -11.34 48.72
N THR A 5 22.43 -11.82 47.98
CA THR A 5 21.04 -11.89 48.43
C THR A 5 20.68 -13.33 48.84
N PRO A 6 20.00 -13.55 49.97
CA PRO A 6 19.65 -14.89 50.44
C PRO A 6 18.43 -15.47 49.70
N PRO A 7 18.32 -16.82 49.59
CA PRO A 7 17.17 -17.46 48.96
C PRO A 7 15.91 -17.39 49.84
N PRO A 8 14.70 -17.28 49.25
CA PRO A 8 13.44 -17.22 50.00
C PRO A 8 12.97 -18.61 50.47
N LYS A 9 12.30 -18.65 51.62
CA LYS A 9 11.55 -19.84 52.06
C LYS A 9 10.41 -20.15 51.08
N ARG A 10 10.17 -21.43 50.78
CA ARG A 10 8.94 -21.92 50.13
C ARG A 10 8.25 -23.00 50.99
N PRO A 11 6.95 -23.26 50.80
CA PRO A 11 6.08 -23.75 51.86
C PRO A 11 5.94 -25.28 51.90
N ARG A 12 5.32 -25.76 52.99
CA ARG A 12 4.71 -27.10 53.08
C ARG A 12 3.60 -27.27 52.04
N ALA A 13 3.51 -28.46 51.47
CA ALA A 13 2.28 -29.09 51.01
C ALA A 13 2.41 -30.60 51.27
N ASN A 14 1.32 -31.26 51.65
CA ASN A 14 1.32 -32.65 52.09
C ASN A 14 1.23 -33.62 50.89
N ALA A 15 1.71 -34.84 51.09
CA ALA A 15 1.23 -36.02 50.37
C ALA A 15 1.44 -37.26 51.27
N ASP A 16 0.37 -37.68 51.95
CA ASP A 16 0.19 -39.07 52.39
C ASP A 16 -0.22 -39.91 51.14
N ALA A 17 -0.10 -41.23 51.09
CA ALA A 17 0.14 -42.21 52.16
C ALA A 17 0.84 -43.50 51.64
N ASP A 18 1.15 -44.39 52.59
CA ASP A 18 1.23 -45.85 52.49
C ASP A 18 2.20 -46.56 51.51
N ALA A 19 3.27 -47.11 52.08
CA ALA A 19 3.64 -48.53 51.92
C ALA A 19 4.61 -48.99 53.03
N ASP A 20 4.06 -49.65 54.05
CA ASP A 20 4.61 -50.60 55.05
C ASP A 20 6.01 -50.43 55.71
N ALA A 21 6.03 -50.83 56.99
CA ALA A 21 7.21 -51.13 57.82
C ALA A 21 7.76 -52.55 57.49
N ASP A 22 8.86 -53.08 58.01
CA ASP A 22 9.46 -52.95 59.35
C ASP A 22 10.98 -52.73 59.35
N ALA A 23 11.46 -52.00 60.36
CA ALA A 23 12.87 -51.95 60.75
C ALA A 23 12.95 -51.88 62.28
N ALA A 24 13.16 -53.03 62.93
CA ALA A 24 13.36 -53.12 64.36
C ALA A 24 14.82 -52.82 64.75
N GLU A 25 15.01 -52.05 65.83
CA GLU A 25 16.32 -51.79 66.43
C GLU A 25 16.90 -53.07 67.05
N VAL A 26 18.21 -53.31 66.88
CA VAL A 26 18.99 -54.18 67.76
C VAL A 26 20.30 -53.50 68.13
N ASP A 27 20.61 -53.60 69.42
CA ASP A 27 21.63 -52.87 70.16
C ASP A 27 23.09 -53.12 69.69
N ARG A 28 23.98 -52.16 69.98
CA ARG A 28 25.43 -52.32 69.76
C ARG A 28 26.11 -52.87 71.02
N GLN A 29 26.03 -54.18 71.22
CA GLN A 29 26.75 -54.81 72.33
C GLN A 29 28.24 -55.00 71.99
N LEU A 30 29.13 -54.33 72.75
CA LEU A 30 30.56 -54.60 72.71
C LEU A 30 30.85 -55.97 73.34
N VAL A 31 31.55 -56.84 72.62
CA VAL A 31 32.12 -58.07 73.16
C VAL A 31 33.58 -57.81 73.49
N ILE A 32 33.90 -57.88 74.79
CA ILE A 32 35.28 -57.92 75.29
C ILE A 32 35.79 -59.35 75.08
N TYR A 33 36.99 -59.50 74.53
CA TYR A 33 37.69 -60.79 74.54
C TYR A 33 38.53 -60.88 75.82
N GLU A 34 38.33 -61.92 76.62
CA GLU A 34 39.05 -62.14 77.87
C GLU A 34 40.37 -62.89 77.62
N ASP A 35 41.44 -62.50 78.32
CA ASP A 35 42.69 -63.24 78.34
C ASP A 35 42.56 -64.56 79.12
N PRO A 36 43.05 -65.70 78.62
CA PRO A 36 43.16 -66.92 79.40
C PRO A 36 44.27 -66.79 80.46
N PRO A 37 44.06 -67.21 81.72
CA PRO A 37 45.00 -66.94 82.80
C PRO A 37 46.23 -67.86 82.80
N GLU A 38 47.41 -67.29 83.00
CA GLU A 38 48.57 -68.06 83.49
C GLU A 38 48.37 -68.43 84.97
N SER A 39 48.41 -69.72 85.29
CA SER A 39 48.61 -70.19 86.67
C SER A 39 49.48 -71.44 86.71
N SER A 40 50.43 -71.46 87.64
CA SER A 40 51.56 -72.39 87.70
C SER A 40 51.26 -73.71 88.40
N GLN A 41 52.07 -74.75 88.12
CA GLN A 41 52.36 -75.92 88.99
C GLN A 41 51.19 -76.91 89.25
N GLU A 42 51.37 -78.24 89.29
CA GLU A 42 52.51 -79.16 89.09
C GLU A 42 52.09 -80.40 88.27
N PRO A 43 53.04 -81.23 87.83
CA PRO A 43 52.85 -82.68 87.91
C PRO A 43 53.99 -83.37 88.69
N SER A 44 53.65 -84.09 89.76
CA SER A 44 54.58 -84.83 90.61
C SER A 44 54.76 -86.29 90.19
N VAL A 45 55.96 -86.86 90.41
CA VAL A 45 56.28 -88.31 90.34
C VAL A 45 56.10 -88.93 88.93
N SER A 46 57.09 -88.82 88.04
CA SER A 46 58.27 -89.72 87.96
C SER A 46 57.98 -91.14 87.46
N GLU A 47 58.17 -91.36 86.16
CA GLU A 47 58.61 -92.66 85.63
C GLU A 47 59.87 -92.47 84.75
N HIS A 48 60.84 -93.39 84.84
CA HIS A 48 62.26 -93.06 84.65
C HIS A 48 62.78 -93.34 83.22
N MET A 49 62.25 -92.63 82.22
CA MET A 49 62.78 -92.68 80.85
C MET A 49 63.97 -91.72 80.69
N LEU A 50 65.18 -92.26 80.78
CA LEU A 50 66.45 -91.52 80.69
C LEU A 50 66.72 -90.98 79.26
N CYS A 51 66.07 -89.88 78.92
CA CYS A 51 66.30 -89.13 77.69
C CYS A 51 67.77 -88.67 77.61
N THR A 52 68.51 -89.26 76.67
CA THR A 52 69.95 -89.02 76.48
C THR A 52 70.25 -87.57 76.12
N TYR A 53 71.48 -87.13 76.34
CA TYR A 53 71.93 -85.78 75.96
C TYR A 53 71.65 -85.48 74.47
N GLN A 54 71.85 -86.46 73.60
CA GLN A 54 71.58 -86.35 72.17
C GLN A 54 70.09 -86.16 71.87
N CYS A 55 69.20 -86.90 72.53
CA CYS A 55 67.75 -86.70 72.38
C CYS A 55 67.29 -85.33 72.90
N ARG A 56 67.88 -84.82 73.99
CA ARG A 56 67.57 -83.45 74.47
C ARG A 56 68.04 -82.38 73.49
N GLN A 57 69.23 -82.53 72.89
CA GLN A 57 69.71 -81.57 71.89
C GLN A 57 68.93 -81.65 70.58
N MET A 58 68.49 -82.85 70.16
CA MET A 58 67.63 -83.03 69.00
C MET A 58 66.26 -82.36 69.19
N VAL A 59 65.55 -82.63 70.31
CA VAL A 59 64.29 -81.94 70.63
C VAL A 59 64.48 -80.42 70.74
N LYS A 60 65.64 -79.96 71.21
CA LYS A 60 65.97 -78.52 71.25
C LYS A 60 66.25 -77.93 69.87
N SER A 61 66.96 -78.63 68.97
CA SER A 61 67.12 -78.17 67.59
C SER A 61 65.80 -78.17 66.85
N ASP A 62 65.01 -79.23 66.97
CA ASP A 62 63.69 -79.35 66.33
C ASP A 62 62.73 -78.24 66.80
N PHE A 63 62.78 -77.88 68.09
CA PHE A 63 62.03 -76.74 68.64
C PHE A 63 62.53 -75.39 68.13
N LEU A 64 63.85 -75.17 68.05
CA LEU A 64 64.42 -73.92 67.51
C LEU A 64 64.17 -73.77 66.01
N ASP A 65 64.20 -74.87 65.26
CA ASP A 65 63.85 -74.94 63.85
C ASP A 65 62.35 -74.65 63.64
N ALA A 66 61.48 -75.21 64.49
CA ALA A 66 60.05 -74.95 64.46
C ALA A 66 59.74 -73.48 64.83
N LEU A 67 60.42 -72.93 65.84
CA LEU A 67 60.31 -71.53 66.22
C LEU A 67 60.78 -70.59 65.09
N SER A 68 61.93 -70.85 64.47
CA SER A 68 62.44 -70.07 63.34
C SER A 68 61.52 -70.17 62.11
N LYS A 69 60.92 -71.34 61.85
CA LYS A 69 59.88 -71.50 60.81
C LYS A 69 58.61 -70.70 61.14
N ALA A 70 58.18 -70.65 62.40
CA ALA A 70 57.06 -69.84 62.85
C ALA A 70 57.36 -68.33 62.78
N GLU A 71 58.55 -67.88 63.19
CA GLU A 71 59.01 -66.49 63.06
C GLU A 71 59.08 -66.04 61.59
N ASN A 72 59.53 -66.93 60.69
CA ASN A 72 59.49 -66.67 59.25
C ASN A 72 58.04 -66.55 58.75
N GLN A 73 57.15 -67.47 59.11
CA GLN A 73 55.73 -67.40 58.75
C GLN A 73 55.06 -66.12 59.28
N VAL A 74 55.35 -65.69 60.51
CA VAL A 74 54.85 -64.43 61.07
C VAL A 74 55.36 -63.22 60.27
N ARG A 75 56.64 -63.20 59.85
CA ARG A 75 57.17 -62.14 58.98
C ARG A 75 56.55 -62.15 57.58
N ASP A 76 56.35 -63.34 57.00
CA ASP A 76 55.68 -63.49 55.71
C ASP A 76 54.22 -63.00 55.78
N TYR A 77 53.49 -63.34 56.85
CA TYR A 77 52.13 -62.84 57.09
C TYR A 77 52.09 -61.33 57.37
N GLN A 78 53.06 -60.76 58.10
CA GLN A 78 53.18 -59.30 58.26
C GLN A 78 53.38 -58.62 56.90
N SER A 79 54.31 -59.10 56.06
CA SER A 79 54.56 -58.53 54.74
C SER A 79 53.36 -58.66 53.80
N GLN A 80 52.62 -59.78 53.87
CA GLN A 80 51.35 -59.94 53.15
C GLN A 80 50.27 -58.96 53.64
N LEU A 81 50.18 -58.73 54.95
CA LEU A 81 49.21 -57.81 55.56
C LEU A 81 49.53 -56.34 55.23
N GLU A 82 50.81 -55.95 55.27
CA GLU A 82 51.29 -54.64 54.82
C GLU A 82 50.97 -54.41 53.34
N SER A 83 51.30 -55.37 52.47
CA SER A 83 50.98 -55.32 51.04
C SER A 83 49.47 -55.23 50.77
N LEU A 84 48.65 -55.97 51.53
CA LEU A 84 47.20 -55.92 51.44
C LEU A 84 46.63 -54.57 51.91
N ASN A 85 47.18 -54.00 52.99
CA ASN A 85 46.84 -52.65 53.46
C ASN A 85 47.20 -51.58 52.42
N ASP A 86 48.39 -51.63 51.82
CA ASP A 86 48.81 -50.69 50.78
C ASP A 86 47.91 -50.76 49.54
N ASN A 87 47.48 -51.97 49.17
CA ASN A 87 46.54 -52.16 48.08
C ASN A 87 45.12 -51.68 48.44
N PHE A 88 44.67 -51.88 49.69
CA PHE A 88 43.43 -51.31 50.19
C PHE A 88 43.45 -49.76 50.17
N GLN A 89 44.57 -49.13 50.57
CA GLN A 89 44.72 -47.68 50.52
C GLN A 89 44.69 -47.15 49.08
N LYS A 90 45.36 -47.81 48.12
CA LYS A 90 45.26 -47.47 46.68
C LYS A 90 43.80 -47.50 46.22
N VAL A 91 43.10 -48.61 46.44
CA VAL A 91 41.68 -48.79 46.06
C VAL A 91 40.76 -47.79 46.75
N ASP A 92 41.02 -47.41 48.01
CA ASP A 92 40.24 -46.38 48.71
C ASP A 92 40.46 -44.98 48.11
N THR A 93 41.70 -44.63 47.68
CA THR A 93 41.94 -43.38 46.95
C THR A 93 41.34 -43.38 45.54
N GLU A 94 41.28 -44.52 44.87
CA GLU A 94 40.63 -44.66 43.56
C GLU A 94 39.11 -44.56 43.69
N ARG A 95 38.50 -45.24 44.68
CA ARG A 95 37.07 -45.09 45.02
C ARG A 95 36.71 -43.64 45.30
N LYS A 96 37.55 -42.90 46.05
CA LYS A 96 37.36 -41.46 46.28
C LYS A 96 37.38 -40.65 44.98
N LYS A 97 38.41 -40.83 44.13
CA LYS A 97 38.48 -40.17 42.81
C LYS A 97 37.25 -40.44 41.94
N PHE A 98 36.75 -41.67 41.90
CA PHE A 98 35.55 -42.01 41.14
C PHE A 98 34.26 -41.40 41.73
N VAL A 99 34.14 -41.30 43.06
CA VAL A 99 33.03 -40.58 43.72
C VAL A 99 33.09 -39.08 43.41
N ASP A 100 34.27 -38.46 43.47
CA ASP A 100 34.44 -37.04 43.14
C ASP A 100 34.10 -36.75 41.66
N GLN A 101 34.52 -37.63 40.74
CA GLN A 101 34.16 -37.57 39.31
C GLN A 101 32.65 -37.77 39.09
N PHE A 102 32.02 -38.71 39.79
CA PHE A 102 30.58 -38.92 39.72
C PHE A 102 29.81 -37.67 40.17
N LEU A 103 30.15 -37.11 41.34
CA LEU A 103 29.51 -35.89 41.85
C LEU A 103 29.71 -34.68 40.93
N TYR A 104 30.90 -34.54 40.32
CA TYR A 104 31.17 -33.51 39.32
C TYR A 104 30.29 -33.65 38.08
N THR A 105 30.21 -34.87 37.51
CA THR A 105 29.37 -35.12 36.31
C THR A 105 27.88 -35.03 36.59
N GLU A 106 27.41 -35.40 37.79
CA GLU A 106 26.04 -35.16 38.24
C GLU A 106 25.73 -33.65 38.34
N GLN A 107 26.65 -32.85 38.88
CA GLN A 107 26.52 -31.40 38.93
C GLN A 107 26.48 -30.76 37.53
N GLU A 108 27.34 -31.21 36.61
CA GLU A 108 27.30 -30.75 35.21
C GLU A 108 26.00 -31.15 34.50
N LEU A 109 25.48 -32.36 34.75
CA LEU A 109 24.20 -32.83 34.20
C LEU A 109 23.03 -32.01 34.74
N ALA A 110 23.03 -31.67 36.04
CA ALA A 110 22.03 -30.79 36.64
C ALA A 110 22.10 -29.37 36.05
N ALA A 111 23.30 -28.82 35.85
CA ALA A 111 23.50 -27.53 35.19
C ALA A 111 23.09 -27.56 33.71
N ALA A 112 23.32 -28.67 32.99
CA ALA A 112 22.88 -28.86 31.62
C ALA A 112 21.35 -28.86 31.51
N LYS A 113 20.66 -29.66 32.32
CA LYS A 113 19.18 -29.68 32.41
C LYS A 113 18.60 -28.32 32.80
N GLY A 114 19.27 -27.58 33.67
CA GLY A 114 18.90 -26.20 34.02
C GLY A 114 18.98 -25.23 32.83
N ARG A 115 20.07 -25.31 32.03
CA ARG A 115 20.22 -24.51 30.79
C ARG A 115 19.21 -24.92 29.72
N GLU A 116 19.00 -26.21 29.53
CA GLU A 116 18.02 -26.75 28.59
C GLU A 116 16.61 -26.24 28.89
N LYS A 117 16.18 -26.34 30.16
CA LYS A 117 14.87 -25.82 30.58
C LYS A 117 14.75 -24.32 30.37
N ALA A 118 15.78 -23.54 30.70
CA ALA A 118 15.76 -22.08 30.48
C ALA A 118 15.61 -21.73 28.98
N LEU A 119 16.21 -22.50 28.08
CA LEU A 119 16.04 -22.35 26.63
C LEU A 119 14.64 -22.77 26.16
N GLN A 120 14.07 -23.85 26.71
CA GLN A 120 12.68 -24.27 26.44
C GLN A 120 11.67 -23.20 26.89
N ASP A 121 11.81 -22.67 28.11
CA ASP A 121 10.97 -21.61 28.66
C ASP A 121 11.09 -20.31 27.83
N GLN A 122 12.30 -19.96 27.37
CA GLN A 122 12.53 -18.82 26.47
C GLN A 122 11.86 -19.01 25.10
N LEU A 123 12.05 -20.17 24.47
CA LEU A 123 11.48 -20.48 23.15
C LEU A 123 9.94 -20.49 23.20
N LEU A 124 9.35 -21.10 24.23
CA LEU A 124 7.90 -21.11 24.44
C LEU A 124 7.34 -19.68 24.58
N LYS A 125 8.07 -18.81 25.29
CA LYS A 125 7.70 -17.40 25.39
C LYS A 125 7.77 -16.69 24.04
N GLU A 126 8.85 -16.85 23.27
CA GLU A 126 9.00 -16.20 21.96
C GLU A 126 7.95 -16.67 20.94
N VAL A 127 7.60 -17.96 20.96
CA VAL A 127 6.48 -18.51 20.18
C VAL A 127 5.15 -17.90 20.62
N THR A 128 4.93 -17.68 21.92
CA THR A 128 3.71 -17.03 22.42
C THR A 128 3.66 -15.55 22.00
N ASP A 129 4.75 -14.80 22.22
CA ASP A 129 4.87 -13.38 21.87
C ASP A 129 4.77 -13.14 20.36
N SER A 130 5.18 -14.08 19.51
CA SER A 130 5.01 -14.01 18.04
C SER A 130 3.58 -14.39 17.60
N GLN A 131 2.96 -15.41 18.20
CA GLN A 131 1.55 -15.72 17.94
C GLN A 131 0.62 -14.57 18.35
N GLU A 132 0.88 -13.91 19.48
CA GLU A 132 0.12 -12.72 19.88
C GLU A 132 0.27 -11.55 18.89
N ARG A 133 1.50 -11.28 18.42
CA ARG A 133 1.74 -10.28 17.38
C ARG A 133 0.96 -10.61 16.10
N LEU A 134 1.00 -11.86 15.64
CA LEU A 134 0.28 -12.30 14.45
C LEU A 134 -1.25 -12.14 14.61
N ARG A 135 -1.82 -12.52 15.75
CA ARG A 135 -3.26 -12.30 16.05
C ARG A 135 -3.63 -10.82 16.01
N LYS A 136 -2.80 -9.95 16.60
CA LYS A 136 -3.00 -8.48 16.59
C LYS A 136 -2.93 -7.91 15.17
N HIS A 137 -2.02 -8.41 14.32
CA HIS A 137 -1.97 -8.02 12.90
C HIS A 137 -3.19 -8.51 12.11
N ILE A 138 -3.66 -9.74 12.33
CA ILE A 138 -4.87 -10.28 11.67
C ILE A 138 -6.11 -9.45 12.04
N GLN A 139 -6.29 -9.10 13.32
CA GLN A 139 -7.39 -8.23 13.76
C GLN A 139 -7.29 -6.84 13.14
N LEU A 140 -6.11 -6.21 13.14
CA LEU A 140 -5.92 -4.90 12.52
C LEU A 140 -6.26 -4.94 11.02
N ASN A 141 -5.90 -6.03 10.32
CA ASN A 141 -6.18 -6.19 8.90
C ASN A 141 -7.69 -6.35 8.62
N SER A 142 -8.43 -7.13 9.43
CA SER A 142 -9.89 -7.24 9.28
C SER A 142 -10.61 -5.92 9.61
N GLU A 143 -10.15 -5.17 10.62
CA GLU A 143 -10.64 -3.82 10.89
C GLU A 143 -10.38 -2.84 9.75
N LEU A 144 -9.23 -2.94 9.06
CA LEU A 144 -8.92 -2.15 7.87
C LEU A 144 -9.76 -2.56 6.67
N GLN A 145 -10.00 -3.85 6.47
CA GLN A 145 -10.87 -4.37 5.41
C GLN A 145 -12.32 -3.85 5.56
N VAL A 146 -12.86 -3.83 6.78
CA VAL A 146 -14.18 -3.26 7.07
C VAL A 146 -14.21 -1.74 6.83
N LYS A 147 -13.14 -1.01 7.20
CA LYS A 147 -13.03 0.43 6.94
C LYS A 147 -12.99 0.72 5.43
N LEU A 148 -12.20 -0.04 4.67
CA LEU A 148 -12.11 0.06 3.21
C LEU A 148 -13.47 -0.22 2.55
N GLN A 149 -14.17 -1.29 2.94
CA GLN A 149 -15.49 -1.62 2.38
C GLN A 149 -16.53 -0.53 2.70
N ASN A 150 -16.48 0.07 3.90
CA ASN A 150 -17.32 1.21 4.24
C ASN A 150 -16.97 2.47 3.41
N GLU A 151 -15.69 2.72 3.13
CA GLU A 151 -15.28 3.84 2.27
C GLU A 151 -15.74 3.64 0.82
N THR A 152 -15.58 2.44 0.25
CA THR A 152 -16.11 2.10 -1.09
C THR A 152 -17.63 2.27 -1.16
N ASN A 153 -18.35 1.84 -0.12
CA ASN A 153 -19.81 2.03 -0.01
C ASN A 153 -20.23 3.50 0.12
N LEU A 154 -19.36 4.39 0.62
CA LEU A 154 -19.59 5.84 0.64
C LEU A 154 -19.25 6.48 -0.71
N ARG A 155 -18.12 6.09 -1.33
CA ARG A 155 -17.72 6.54 -2.67
C ARG A 155 -18.81 6.24 -3.71
N MET A 156 -19.30 5.00 -3.79
CA MET A 156 -20.38 4.63 -4.72
C MET A 156 -21.67 5.44 -4.52
N LYS A 157 -21.98 5.86 -3.28
CA LYS A 157 -23.15 6.73 -3.02
C LYS A 157 -22.92 8.14 -3.54
N VAL A 158 -21.79 8.76 -3.16
CA VAL A 158 -21.41 10.10 -3.64
C VAL A 158 -21.32 10.15 -5.16
N GLU A 159 -20.81 9.11 -5.80
CA GLU A 159 -20.75 8.96 -7.25
C GLU A 159 -22.16 8.86 -7.88
N SER A 160 -23.08 8.09 -7.28
CA SER A 160 -24.47 8.02 -7.74
C SER A 160 -25.25 9.33 -7.53
N ASP A 161 -24.99 10.05 -6.43
CA ASP A 161 -25.58 11.36 -6.15
C ASP A 161 -25.02 12.43 -7.12
N ALA A 162 -23.73 12.38 -7.43
CA ALA A 162 -23.06 13.26 -8.39
C ALA A 162 -23.57 13.04 -9.82
N ALA A 163 -23.66 11.79 -10.29
CA ALA A 163 -24.23 11.48 -11.60
C ALA A 163 -25.70 11.96 -11.71
N SER A 164 -26.48 11.80 -10.63
CA SER A 164 -27.85 12.33 -10.57
C SER A 164 -27.90 13.86 -10.48
N ALA A 165 -26.84 14.54 -10.04
CA ALA A 165 -26.74 16.01 -10.09
C ALA A 165 -26.35 16.49 -11.50
N GLU A 166 -25.45 15.79 -12.19
CA GLU A 166 -25.00 16.07 -13.56
C GLU A 166 -26.13 15.90 -14.58
N GLU A 167 -26.94 14.84 -14.46
CA GLU A 167 -28.16 14.64 -15.28
C GLU A 167 -29.14 15.82 -15.10
N LYS A 168 -29.28 16.34 -13.87
CA LYS A 168 -30.14 17.49 -13.59
C LYS A 168 -29.55 18.80 -14.13
N ALA A 169 -28.23 18.97 -14.06
CA ALA A 169 -27.52 20.13 -14.59
C ALA A 169 -27.67 20.20 -16.12
N THR A 170 -27.27 19.16 -16.83
CA THR A 170 -27.39 19.05 -18.30
C THR A 170 -28.84 19.18 -18.79
N SER A 171 -29.81 18.64 -18.05
CA SER A 171 -31.25 18.84 -18.32
C SER A 171 -31.70 20.29 -18.17
N LEU A 172 -31.19 21.02 -17.16
CA LEU A 172 -31.46 22.45 -16.96
C LEU A 172 -30.77 23.32 -18.01
N GLU A 173 -29.51 23.04 -18.36
CA GLU A 173 -28.78 23.71 -19.44
C GLU A 173 -29.50 23.54 -20.78
N GLY A 174 -29.92 22.32 -21.11
CA GLY A 174 -30.71 22.04 -22.31
C GLY A 174 -32.07 22.77 -22.31
N ARG A 175 -32.69 23.01 -21.15
CA ARG A 175 -33.89 23.87 -21.05
C ARG A 175 -33.54 25.35 -21.26
N LEU A 176 -32.44 25.82 -20.70
CA LEU A 176 -32.00 27.21 -20.77
C LEU A 176 -31.60 27.59 -22.21
N GLY A 177 -30.87 26.71 -22.91
CA GLY A 177 -30.57 26.85 -24.34
C GLY A 177 -31.83 26.99 -25.20
N ARG A 178 -32.82 26.10 -25.04
CA ARG A 178 -34.10 26.18 -25.77
C ARG A 178 -34.90 27.46 -25.47
N LEU A 179 -34.84 27.97 -24.24
CA LEU A 179 -35.45 29.25 -23.89
C LEU A 179 -34.71 30.42 -24.57
N SER A 180 -33.37 30.41 -24.57
CA SER A 180 -32.56 31.41 -25.27
C SER A 180 -32.82 31.39 -26.79
N GLU A 181 -32.93 30.20 -27.41
CA GLU A 181 -33.31 30.04 -28.82
C GLU A 181 -34.73 30.55 -29.11
N SER A 182 -35.68 30.49 -28.16
CA SER A 182 -36.98 31.15 -28.35
C SER A 182 -36.84 32.66 -28.28
N ILE A 183 -36.22 33.17 -27.21
CA ILE A 183 -36.03 34.62 -27.00
C ILE A 183 -35.32 35.27 -28.19
N GLU A 184 -34.30 34.63 -28.78
CA GLU A 184 -33.61 35.16 -29.97
C GLU A 184 -34.53 35.19 -31.21
N ARG A 185 -35.39 34.17 -31.41
CA ARG A 185 -36.38 34.13 -32.49
C ARG A 185 -37.52 35.13 -32.28
N ASP A 186 -37.97 35.32 -31.05
CA ASP A 186 -39.02 36.27 -30.67
C ASP A 186 -38.52 37.72 -30.79
N LYS A 187 -37.30 38.00 -30.31
CA LYS A 187 -36.57 39.25 -30.53
C LYS A 187 -36.43 39.55 -32.02
N LYS A 188 -36.05 38.57 -32.85
CA LYS A 188 -35.98 38.76 -34.30
C LYS A 188 -37.35 39.08 -34.91
N ARG A 189 -38.41 38.33 -34.57
CA ARG A 189 -39.78 38.64 -35.02
C ARG A 189 -40.17 40.09 -34.71
N VAL A 190 -39.99 40.51 -33.46
CA VAL A 190 -40.33 41.89 -33.03
C VAL A 190 -39.49 42.94 -33.78
N GLN A 191 -38.24 42.64 -34.12
CA GLN A 191 -37.39 43.54 -34.92
C GLN A 191 -37.79 43.59 -36.40
N ASP A 192 -38.20 42.46 -36.98
CA ASP A 192 -38.74 42.38 -38.35
C ASP A 192 -40.10 43.12 -38.42
N ASP A 193 -41.01 42.88 -37.46
CA ASP A 193 -42.31 43.56 -37.33
C ASP A 193 -42.16 45.08 -37.14
N HIS A 194 -41.22 45.51 -36.30
CA HIS A 194 -40.93 46.94 -36.09
C HIS A 194 -40.43 47.61 -37.38
N SER A 195 -39.57 46.92 -38.14
CA SER A 195 -39.06 47.41 -39.43
C SER A 195 -40.17 47.53 -40.47
N GLN A 196 -41.10 46.57 -40.51
CA GLN A 196 -42.28 46.62 -41.36
C GLN A 196 -43.19 47.81 -41.00
N LEU A 197 -43.54 47.96 -39.71
CA LEU A 197 -44.35 49.07 -39.19
C LEU A 197 -43.72 50.44 -39.47
N GLU A 198 -42.39 50.56 -39.36
CA GLU A 198 -41.68 51.80 -39.71
C GLU A 198 -41.80 52.11 -41.22
N SER A 199 -41.73 51.09 -42.08
CA SER A 199 -41.89 51.24 -43.53
C SER A 199 -43.32 51.62 -43.94
N ASP A 200 -44.34 51.01 -43.32
CA ASP A 200 -45.75 51.31 -43.56
C ASP A 200 -46.12 52.71 -43.05
N SER A 201 -45.53 53.13 -41.92
CA SER A 201 -45.64 54.49 -41.40
C SER A 201 -45.06 55.52 -42.39
N LYS A 202 -43.83 55.28 -42.89
CA LYS A 202 -43.20 56.13 -43.93
C LYS A 202 -44.04 56.20 -45.20
N PHE A 203 -44.62 55.10 -45.65
CA PHE A 203 -45.54 55.06 -46.81
C PHE A 203 -46.82 55.84 -46.55
N SER A 204 -47.43 55.70 -45.35
CA SER A 204 -48.66 56.39 -45.00
C SER A 204 -48.45 57.90 -44.88
N ILE A 205 -47.34 58.34 -44.26
CA ILE A 205 -46.91 59.75 -44.20
C ILE A 205 -46.73 60.31 -45.61
N SER A 206 -45.99 59.61 -46.48
CA SER A 206 -45.77 60.04 -47.87
C SER A 206 -47.08 60.20 -48.65
N ARG A 207 -48.02 59.27 -48.46
CA ARG A 207 -49.37 59.32 -49.05
C ARG A 207 -50.23 60.45 -48.46
N ILE A 208 -50.08 60.78 -47.18
CA ILE A 208 -50.78 61.91 -46.56
C ILE A 208 -50.23 63.22 -47.12
N ASN A 209 -48.91 63.39 -47.22
CA ASN A 209 -48.27 64.58 -47.79
C ASN A 209 -48.71 64.81 -49.24
N ALA A 210 -48.65 63.79 -50.10
CA ALA A 210 -49.11 63.91 -51.49
C ALA A 210 -50.61 64.24 -51.64
N ASN A 211 -51.45 63.81 -50.68
CA ASN A 211 -52.85 64.24 -50.63
C ASN A 211 -53.01 65.69 -50.11
N LEU A 212 -52.16 66.11 -49.17
CA LEU A 212 -52.12 67.47 -48.65
C LEU A 212 -51.72 68.46 -49.75
N GLU A 213 -50.60 68.22 -50.44
CA GLU A 213 -50.15 69.01 -51.60
C GLU A 213 -51.25 69.12 -52.67
N LYS A 214 -51.96 68.02 -52.96
CA LYS A 214 -53.07 67.99 -53.92
C LYS A 214 -54.28 68.80 -53.45
N MET A 215 -54.58 68.82 -52.16
CA MET A 215 -55.66 69.62 -51.58
C MET A 215 -55.27 71.10 -51.45
N GLU A 216 -54.00 71.39 -51.17
CA GLU A 216 -53.44 72.75 -51.18
C GLU A 216 -53.44 73.35 -52.60
N CYS A 217 -53.02 72.59 -53.62
CA CYS A 217 -53.17 72.99 -55.01
C CYS A 217 -54.63 73.32 -55.39
N ARG A 218 -55.59 72.52 -54.90
CA ARG A 218 -57.03 72.76 -55.10
C ARG A 218 -57.53 74.01 -54.38
N ALA A 219 -57.13 74.20 -53.12
CA ALA A 219 -57.48 75.37 -52.33
C ALA A 219 -56.92 76.65 -52.98
N ASN A 220 -55.65 76.63 -53.40
CA ASN A 220 -55.00 77.73 -54.10
C ASN A 220 -55.66 78.04 -55.46
N ASN A 221 -56.18 77.05 -56.18
CA ASN A 221 -56.97 77.30 -57.40
C ASN A 221 -58.34 77.92 -57.06
N ALA A 222 -59.08 77.34 -56.11
CA ALA A 222 -60.38 77.87 -55.69
C ALA A 222 -60.27 79.30 -55.10
N GLU A 223 -59.15 79.64 -54.45
CA GLU A 223 -58.90 81.00 -53.94
C GLU A 223 -58.65 82.00 -55.10
N ARG A 224 -57.93 81.59 -56.16
CA ARG A 224 -57.76 82.41 -57.37
C ARG A 224 -59.07 82.57 -58.15
N GLU A 225 -59.86 81.51 -58.28
CA GLU A 225 -61.19 81.55 -58.88
C GLU A 225 -62.13 82.46 -58.07
N ALA A 226 -62.11 82.39 -56.74
CA ALA A 226 -62.89 83.27 -55.87
C ALA A 226 -62.45 84.74 -55.95
N LYS A 227 -61.14 85.02 -56.10
CA LYS A 227 -60.62 86.38 -56.35
C LYS A 227 -61.13 86.92 -57.69
N LEU A 228 -61.01 86.14 -58.77
CA LEU A 228 -61.51 86.52 -60.11
C LEU A 228 -63.04 86.72 -60.13
N LEU A 229 -63.80 85.84 -59.48
CA LEU A 229 -65.26 85.98 -59.35
C LEU A 229 -65.63 87.21 -58.51
N LYS A 230 -64.84 87.58 -57.51
CA LYS A 230 -65.04 88.83 -56.76
C LYS A 230 -64.75 90.05 -57.61
N GLU A 231 -63.65 90.06 -58.38
CA GLU A 231 -63.33 91.14 -59.32
C GLU A 231 -64.44 91.32 -60.38
N GLN A 232 -65.00 90.22 -60.88
CA GLN A 232 -66.19 90.24 -61.76
C GLN A 232 -67.44 90.76 -61.05
N LEU A 233 -67.68 90.38 -59.79
CA LEU A 233 -68.82 90.84 -58.99
C LEU A 233 -68.73 92.35 -58.70
N ASP A 234 -67.56 92.84 -58.30
CA ASP A 234 -67.34 94.26 -58.03
C ASP A 234 -67.48 95.08 -59.35
N HIS A 235 -67.00 94.58 -60.49
CA HIS A 235 -67.25 95.22 -61.80
C HIS A 235 -68.74 95.22 -62.20
N LEU A 236 -69.46 94.11 -62.02
CA LEU A 236 -70.91 94.03 -62.27
C LEU A 236 -71.71 94.94 -61.33
N LYS A 237 -71.24 95.12 -60.09
CA LYS A 237 -71.83 96.01 -59.10
C LYS A 237 -71.64 97.47 -59.49
N ASP A 238 -70.50 97.85 -60.06
CA ASP A 238 -70.30 99.20 -60.60
C ASP A 238 -71.20 99.45 -61.82
N GLN A 239 -71.28 98.50 -62.78
CA GLN A 239 -72.26 98.56 -63.87
C GLN A 239 -73.71 98.66 -63.36
N PHE A 240 -74.05 97.94 -62.29
CA PHE A 240 -75.38 97.99 -61.67
C PHE A 240 -75.65 99.31 -60.95
N ASN A 241 -74.65 99.93 -60.32
CA ASN A 241 -74.76 101.25 -59.70
C ASN A 241 -74.98 102.36 -60.74
N GLU A 242 -74.33 102.25 -61.91
CA GLU A 242 -74.52 103.15 -63.04
C GLU A 242 -75.89 102.93 -63.72
N CYS A 243 -76.29 101.67 -63.91
CA CYS A 243 -77.64 101.30 -64.35
C CYS A 243 -78.71 101.75 -63.34
N LEU A 244 -78.42 101.75 -62.03
CA LEU A 244 -79.30 102.33 -61.01
C LEU A 244 -79.40 103.85 -61.10
N HIS A 245 -78.31 104.56 -61.44
CA HIS A 245 -78.38 106.00 -61.70
C HIS A 245 -79.28 106.30 -62.92
N GLN A 246 -79.09 105.56 -64.01
CA GLN A 246 -79.96 105.64 -65.19
C GLN A 246 -81.42 105.29 -64.86
N LYS A 247 -81.64 104.23 -64.05
CA LYS A 247 -82.97 103.81 -63.59
C LYS A 247 -83.62 104.86 -62.69
N ILE A 248 -82.90 105.49 -61.76
CA ILE A 248 -83.42 106.57 -60.91
C ILE A 248 -83.74 107.82 -61.76
N GLU A 249 -82.95 108.09 -62.80
CA GLU A 249 -83.25 109.15 -63.77
C GLU A 249 -84.52 108.84 -64.60
N VAL A 250 -84.79 107.57 -64.90
CA VAL A 250 -86.00 107.10 -65.60
C VAL A 250 -87.21 106.98 -64.67
N GLU A 251 -87.05 106.56 -63.41
CA GLU A 251 -88.14 106.47 -62.44
C GLU A 251 -88.63 107.86 -62.01
N LYS A 252 -87.74 108.86 -61.96
CA LYS A 252 -88.13 110.29 -61.91
C LYS A 252 -88.99 110.74 -63.10
N LYS A 253 -89.00 110.00 -64.21
CA LYS A 253 -89.84 110.23 -65.41
C LYS A 253 -91.06 109.29 -65.49
N LEU A 254 -91.13 108.26 -64.64
CA LEU A 254 -92.15 107.19 -64.70
C LEU A 254 -93.13 107.19 -63.51
N ALA A 255 -92.80 107.85 -62.40
CA ALA A 255 -93.58 107.86 -61.16
C ALA A 255 -94.87 108.71 -61.22
N THR A 256 -95.73 108.47 -62.22
CA THR A 256 -96.96 109.26 -62.46
C THR A 256 -98.26 108.41 -62.51
N PHE A 257 -98.21 107.08 -62.70
CA PHE A 257 -99.45 106.27 -62.86
C PHE A 257 -99.45 104.86 -62.22
N SER A 258 -100.32 104.72 -61.20
CA SER A 258 -101.22 103.59 -60.87
C SER A 258 -100.72 102.20 -60.38
N SER A 259 -101.49 101.67 -59.42
CA SER A 259 -101.71 100.26 -59.03
C SER A 259 -102.61 99.51 -60.07
N GLN A 260 -103.11 98.25 -59.96
CA GLN A 260 -103.39 97.25 -58.87
C GLN A 260 -103.52 95.83 -59.54
N GLU A 261 -103.95 94.65 -59.04
CA GLU A 261 -104.57 94.07 -57.81
C GLU A 261 -104.45 92.50 -57.79
N GLY A 262 -104.76 91.81 -56.68
CA GLY A 262 -105.27 90.40 -56.63
C GLY A 262 -104.29 89.31 -56.12
N SER A 263 -104.48 88.61 -54.97
CA SER A 263 -105.53 87.66 -54.52
C SER A 263 -105.48 86.27 -55.21
N SER A 264 -105.78 85.10 -54.61
CA SER A 264 -105.84 84.57 -53.21
C SER A 264 -106.23 83.07 -53.30
N THR A 265 -106.06 82.24 -52.25
CA THR A 265 -107.00 81.17 -51.79
C THR A 265 -106.35 80.21 -50.77
N GLU A 266 -107.09 79.86 -49.72
CA GLU A 266 -106.52 79.25 -48.50
C GLU A 266 -106.87 77.76 -48.31
N SER A 267 -107.85 77.24 -49.07
CA SER A 267 -108.41 75.88 -48.88
C SER A 267 -107.49 74.71 -49.23
N ASN A 268 -106.30 74.96 -49.79
CA ASN A 268 -105.35 73.92 -50.22
C ASN A 268 -104.37 73.45 -49.14
N VAL A 269 -104.34 74.09 -47.96
CA VAL A 269 -103.29 73.84 -46.94
C VAL A 269 -103.58 72.60 -46.09
N LEU A 270 -104.78 72.48 -45.51
CA LEU A 270 -105.09 71.49 -44.48
C LEU A 270 -105.04 70.04 -44.98
N VAL A 271 -105.58 69.77 -46.18
CA VAL A 271 -105.54 68.43 -46.80
C VAL A 271 -104.09 67.98 -47.05
N LYS A 272 -103.20 68.93 -47.38
CA LYS A 272 -101.79 68.69 -47.67
C LYS A 272 -101.01 68.31 -46.41
N GLN A 273 -101.34 68.90 -45.27
CA GLN A 273 -100.70 68.59 -43.98
C GLN A 273 -101.03 67.17 -43.51
N LEU A 274 -102.31 66.75 -43.55
CA LEU A 274 -102.71 65.39 -43.16
C LEU A 274 -102.11 64.30 -44.09
N GLN A 275 -101.93 64.61 -45.38
CA GLN A 275 -101.20 63.72 -46.30
C GLN A 275 -99.70 63.61 -45.96
N GLN A 276 -99.08 64.69 -45.47
CA GLN A 276 -97.67 64.70 -45.05
C GLN A 276 -97.45 63.91 -43.76
N GLU A 277 -98.35 63.99 -42.77
CA GLU A 277 -98.26 63.19 -41.54
C GLU A 277 -98.36 61.69 -41.82
N LEU A 278 -99.29 61.25 -42.67
CA LEU A 278 -99.38 59.84 -43.08
C LEU A 278 -98.12 59.36 -43.80
N GLN A 279 -97.56 60.15 -44.72
CA GLN A 279 -96.29 59.83 -45.38
C GLN A 279 -95.11 59.79 -44.41
N HIS A 280 -95.14 60.60 -43.35
CA HIS A 280 -94.11 60.59 -42.30
C HIS A 280 -94.16 59.28 -41.49
N TYR A 281 -95.32 58.87 -40.97
CA TYR A 281 -95.43 57.59 -40.25
C TYR A 281 -95.12 56.38 -41.14
N GLU A 282 -95.48 56.41 -42.44
CA GLU A 282 -95.05 55.38 -43.39
C GLU A 282 -93.53 55.34 -43.61
N SER A 283 -92.83 56.47 -43.44
CA SER A 283 -91.37 56.53 -43.53
C SER A 283 -90.70 55.96 -42.28
N GLU A 284 -91.20 56.28 -41.08
CA GLU A 284 -90.72 55.72 -39.81
C GLU A 284 -90.93 54.20 -39.74
N VAL A 285 -92.09 53.70 -40.17
CA VAL A 285 -92.37 52.24 -40.23
C VAL A 285 -91.46 51.53 -41.23
N ARG A 286 -91.04 52.20 -42.33
CA ARG A 286 -90.01 51.66 -43.24
C ARG A 286 -88.62 51.67 -42.60
N GLU A 287 -88.25 52.73 -41.88
CA GLU A 287 -86.97 52.81 -41.18
C GLU A 287 -86.87 51.79 -40.04
N ALA A 288 -87.91 51.65 -39.21
CA ALA A 288 -87.96 50.63 -38.15
C ALA A 288 -87.83 49.20 -38.71
N LYS A 289 -88.46 48.89 -39.85
CA LYS A 289 -88.29 47.60 -40.56
C LYS A 289 -86.86 47.40 -41.05
N LYS A 290 -86.23 48.44 -41.62
CA LYS A 290 -84.83 48.43 -42.08
C LYS A 290 -83.84 48.26 -40.92
N LEU A 291 -84.06 48.97 -39.81
CA LEU A 291 -83.26 48.84 -38.58
C LEU A 291 -83.39 47.44 -37.99
N ARG A 292 -84.60 46.86 -37.98
CA ARG A 292 -84.83 45.48 -37.55
C ARG A 292 -84.08 44.48 -38.44
N SER A 293 -84.21 44.55 -39.76
CA SER A 293 -83.49 43.64 -40.67
C SER A 293 -81.96 43.80 -40.57
N ASN A 294 -81.48 45.02 -40.32
CA ASN A 294 -80.06 45.27 -40.07
C ASN A 294 -79.60 44.65 -38.75
N HIS A 295 -80.40 44.73 -37.68
CA HIS A 295 -80.09 44.10 -36.39
C HIS A 295 -80.07 42.57 -36.50
N GLU A 296 -81.07 41.97 -37.15
CA GLU A 296 -81.13 40.52 -37.42
C GLU A 296 -79.90 40.06 -38.24
N GLY A 297 -79.46 40.87 -39.22
CA GLY A 297 -78.20 40.63 -39.95
C GLY A 297 -76.93 40.80 -39.12
N ILE A 298 -76.91 41.73 -38.15
CA ILE A 298 -75.78 41.96 -37.23
C ILE A 298 -75.64 40.78 -36.25
N GLU A 299 -76.73 40.24 -35.70
CA GLU A 299 -76.64 39.08 -34.81
C GLU A 299 -76.16 37.82 -35.56
N LEU A 300 -76.62 37.59 -36.80
CA LEU A 300 -76.10 36.51 -37.66
C LEU A 300 -74.59 36.65 -37.95
N LEU A 301 -74.09 37.88 -38.08
CA LEU A 301 -72.66 38.14 -38.25
C LEU A 301 -71.86 37.88 -36.96
N LYS A 302 -72.41 38.19 -35.79
CA LYS A 302 -71.78 37.85 -34.49
C LYS A 302 -71.71 36.34 -34.28
N GLU A 303 -72.77 35.61 -34.59
CA GLU A 303 -72.81 34.14 -34.48
C GLU A 303 -71.70 33.50 -35.34
N LYS A 304 -71.61 33.90 -36.62
CA LYS A 304 -70.54 33.43 -37.53
C LYS A 304 -69.14 33.84 -37.08
N LEU A 305 -68.98 35.03 -36.50
CA LEU A 305 -67.71 35.49 -35.92
C LEU A 305 -67.29 34.58 -34.74
N LEU A 306 -68.23 34.18 -33.88
CA LEU A 306 -67.96 33.27 -32.76
C LEU A 306 -67.66 31.84 -33.23
N GLU A 307 -68.38 31.34 -34.24
CA GLU A 307 -68.13 30.01 -34.81
C GLU A 307 -66.72 29.93 -35.43
N GLU A 308 -66.35 30.87 -36.31
CA GLU A 308 -65.01 30.90 -36.91
C GLU A 308 -63.91 31.22 -35.89
N LYS A 309 -64.19 32.00 -34.83
CA LYS A 309 -63.25 32.15 -33.70
C LYS A 309 -62.99 30.81 -33.01
N SER A 310 -64.04 30.02 -32.71
CA SER A 310 -63.91 28.67 -32.14
C SER A 310 -63.15 27.71 -33.06
N ARG A 311 -63.24 27.91 -34.38
CA ARG A 311 -62.54 27.13 -35.39
C ARG A 311 -61.06 27.49 -35.45
N CYS A 312 -60.76 28.79 -35.37
CA CYS A 312 -59.40 29.30 -35.30
C CYS A 312 -58.69 28.85 -34.01
N GLU A 313 -59.35 28.93 -32.85
CA GLU A 313 -58.85 28.45 -31.56
C GLU A 313 -58.53 26.94 -31.59
N ARG A 314 -59.41 26.12 -32.21
CA ARG A 314 -59.13 24.69 -32.44
C ARG A 314 -57.94 24.47 -33.37
N ALA A 315 -57.85 25.21 -34.48
CA ALA A 315 -56.73 25.09 -35.41
C ALA A 315 -55.38 25.49 -34.76
N GLN A 316 -55.37 26.52 -33.92
CA GLN A 316 -54.21 26.92 -33.12
C GLN A 316 -53.82 25.85 -32.09
N SER A 317 -54.78 25.19 -31.45
CA SER A 317 -54.57 24.07 -30.52
C SER A 317 -53.97 22.82 -31.20
N GLU A 318 -54.35 22.53 -32.45
CA GLU A 318 -53.69 21.47 -33.22
C GLU A 318 -52.29 21.90 -33.70
N LEU A 319 -52.10 23.16 -34.09
CA LEU A 319 -50.80 23.70 -34.51
C LEU A 319 -49.74 23.57 -33.40
N SER A 320 -50.09 23.88 -32.14
CA SER A 320 -49.17 23.74 -31.00
C SER A 320 -48.79 22.27 -30.73
N LYS A 321 -49.75 21.34 -30.79
CA LYS A 321 -49.46 19.90 -30.66
C LYS A 321 -48.52 19.40 -31.77
N LEU A 322 -48.71 19.88 -33.00
CA LEU A 322 -47.86 19.54 -34.14
C LEU A 322 -46.44 20.06 -33.94
N GLN A 323 -46.29 21.27 -33.37
CA GLN A 323 -45.00 21.84 -32.98
C GLN A 323 -44.31 21.05 -31.85
N ASP A 324 -45.05 20.58 -30.85
CA ASP A 324 -44.53 19.70 -29.79
C ASP A 324 -44.01 18.37 -30.37
N VAL A 325 -44.78 17.73 -31.25
CA VAL A 325 -44.39 16.49 -31.96
C VAL A 325 -43.14 16.72 -32.80
N GLN A 326 -43.06 17.83 -33.55
CA GLN A 326 -41.87 18.20 -34.32
C GLN A 326 -40.65 18.40 -33.41
N SER A 327 -40.82 18.98 -32.21
CA SER A 327 -39.74 19.11 -31.22
C SER A 327 -39.24 17.74 -30.73
N ASN A 328 -40.12 16.76 -30.62
CA ASN A 328 -39.78 15.40 -30.17
C ASN A 328 -39.12 14.58 -31.27
N MET A 329 -39.57 14.71 -32.51
CA MET A 329 -38.91 14.12 -33.68
C MET A 329 -37.46 14.60 -33.78
N LYS A 330 -37.21 15.92 -33.65
CA LYS A 330 -35.84 16.45 -33.72
C LYS A 330 -34.95 15.89 -32.60
N LYS A 331 -35.43 15.82 -31.35
CA LYS A 331 -34.66 15.22 -30.22
C LYS A 331 -34.22 13.78 -30.52
N LEU A 332 -35.08 12.97 -31.15
CA LEU A 332 -34.76 11.60 -31.52
C LEU A 332 -33.73 11.55 -32.67
N GLU A 333 -33.82 12.46 -33.62
CA GLU A 333 -32.89 12.58 -34.75
C GLU A 333 -31.50 13.08 -34.31
N ASP A 334 -31.46 14.05 -33.39
CA ASP A 334 -30.25 14.52 -32.71
C ASP A 334 -29.59 13.38 -31.90
N GLN A 335 -30.39 12.59 -31.16
CA GLN A 335 -29.91 11.40 -30.44
C GLN A 335 -29.33 10.34 -31.40
N ILE A 336 -30.06 9.97 -32.45
CA ILE A 336 -29.59 9.00 -33.46
C ILE A 336 -28.29 9.47 -34.10
N SER A 337 -28.14 10.77 -34.33
CA SER A 337 -26.91 11.38 -34.85
C SER A 337 -25.74 11.24 -33.87
N SER A 338 -25.98 11.44 -32.57
CA SER A 338 -24.99 11.22 -31.51
C SER A 338 -24.53 9.75 -31.44
N TRP A 339 -25.47 8.79 -31.41
CA TRP A 339 -25.14 7.36 -31.43
C TRP A 339 -24.35 6.95 -32.68
N ARG A 340 -24.70 7.52 -33.86
CA ARG A 340 -23.96 7.31 -35.12
C ARG A 340 -22.56 7.93 -35.12
N SER A 341 -22.30 8.96 -34.32
CA SER A 341 -20.95 9.49 -34.14
C SER A 341 -20.12 8.54 -33.30
N MET A 342 -20.60 8.21 -32.10
CA MET A 342 -19.92 7.33 -31.13
C MET A 342 -19.49 5.97 -31.72
N ILE A 343 -20.28 5.41 -32.64
CA ILE A 343 -19.94 4.16 -33.34
C ILE A 343 -18.70 4.28 -34.24
N LYS A 344 -18.48 5.44 -34.90
CA LYS A 344 -17.33 5.65 -35.79
C LYS A 344 -16.00 5.66 -35.05
N ASP A 345 -16.02 6.03 -33.78
CA ASP A 345 -14.83 6.14 -32.94
C ASP A 345 -14.33 4.75 -32.47
N ILE A 346 -15.06 3.66 -32.76
CA ILE A 346 -14.72 2.29 -32.33
C ILE A 346 -14.16 1.47 -33.53
N PRO A 347 -12.86 1.12 -33.54
CA PRO A 347 -12.23 0.44 -34.67
C PRO A 347 -12.82 -0.96 -34.99
N GLY A 348 -13.36 -1.10 -36.20
CA GLY A 348 -13.95 -2.33 -36.70
C GLY A 348 -15.40 -2.55 -36.27
N ILE A 349 -16.16 -1.47 -36.03
CA ILE A 349 -17.63 -1.46 -35.93
C ILE A 349 -18.14 -0.52 -37.03
N SER A 350 -19.05 -1.00 -37.88
CA SER A 350 -19.66 -0.25 -38.99
C SER A 350 -21.13 0.07 -38.75
N CYS A 351 -21.85 -0.79 -38.03
CA CYS A 351 -23.21 -0.56 -37.56
C CYS A 351 -23.37 -0.99 -36.09
N PHE A 352 -24.52 -0.70 -35.49
CA PHE A 352 -24.83 -1.11 -34.11
C PHE A 352 -24.86 -2.64 -33.93
N GLU A 353 -25.19 -3.39 -34.99
CA GLU A 353 -25.31 -4.86 -34.98
C GLU A 353 -23.94 -5.56 -34.91
N ASP A 354 -22.86 -4.88 -35.33
CA ASP A 354 -21.48 -5.37 -35.17
C ASP A 354 -21.01 -5.34 -33.70
N MET A 355 -21.62 -4.48 -32.87
CA MET A 355 -21.10 -4.16 -31.54
C MET A 355 -21.16 -5.34 -30.54
N PRO A 356 -22.26 -6.12 -30.44
CA PRO A 356 -22.28 -7.35 -29.64
C PRO A 356 -21.25 -8.38 -30.09
N ALA A 357 -21.01 -8.52 -31.40
CA ALA A 357 -20.02 -9.45 -31.94
C ALA A 357 -18.58 -9.01 -31.60
N LYS A 358 -18.28 -7.71 -31.73
CA LYS A 358 -17.00 -7.12 -31.31
C LYS A 358 -16.78 -7.27 -29.79
N PHE A 359 -17.82 -7.08 -28.99
CA PHE A 359 -17.75 -7.24 -27.53
C PHE A 359 -17.48 -8.70 -27.13
N ALA A 360 -18.18 -9.67 -27.73
CA ALA A 360 -17.95 -11.10 -27.51
C ALA A 360 -16.54 -11.54 -27.95
N ALA A 361 -16.01 -10.99 -29.04
CA ALA A 361 -14.64 -11.22 -29.48
C ALA A 361 -13.62 -10.71 -28.45
N LEU A 362 -13.78 -9.47 -27.95
CA LEU A 362 -12.93 -8.87 -26.92
C LEU A 362 -13.00 -9.64 -25.58
N GLN A 363 -14.19 -10.13 -25.19
CA GLN A 363 -14.33 -10.99 -24.01
C GLN A 363 -13.57 -12.31 -24.17
N LYS A 364 -13.64 -12.94 -25.35
CA LYS A 364 -12.91 -14.17 -25.66
C LYS A 364 -11.39 -13.96 -25.69
N GLU A 365 -10.93 -12.83 -26.21
CA GLU A 365 -9.52 -12.42 -26.23
C GLU A 365 -8.99 -12.18 -24.79
N ALA A 366 -9.76 -11.49 -23.95
CA ALA A 366 -9.42 -11.30 -22.54
C ALA A 366 -9.33 -12.63 -21.78
N LEU A 367 -10.33 -13.51 -21.92
CA LEU A 367 -10.33 -14.84 -21.29
C LEU A 367 -9.14 -15.70 -21.74
N TYR A 368 -8.79 -15.65 -23.03
CA TYR A 368 -7.61 -16.36 -23.56
C TYR A 368 -6.29 -15.79 -22.99
N SER A 369 -6.19 -14.47 -22.87
CA SER A 369 -5.02 -13.79 -22.30
C SER A 369 -4.82 -14.17 -20.84
N THR A 370 -5.87 -14.08 -20.02
CA THR A 370 -5.83 -14.49 -18.60
C THR A 370 -5.58 -15.99 -18.43
N GLN A 371 -6.06 -16.85 -19.34
CA GLN A 371 -5.66 -18.26 -19.36
C GLN A 371 -4.15 -18.42 -19.60
N LYS A 372 -3.57 -17.66 -20.54
CA LYS A 372 -2.12 -17.71 -20.84
C LYS A 372 -1.25 -17.14 -19.73
N GLU A 373 -1.70 -16.10 -19.03
CA GLU A 373 -1.06 -15.61 -17.81
C GLU A 373 -1.08 -16.68 -16.70
N GLY A 374 -2.19 -17.40 -16.53
CA GLY A 374 -2.29 -18.54 -15.60
C GLY A 374 -1.40 -19.72 -15.98
N GLU A 375 -1.34 -20.08 -17.26
CA GLU A 375 -0.41 -21.10 -17.77
C GLU A 375 1.05 -20.69 -17.53
N GLY A 376 1.43 -19.45 -17.81
CA GLY A 376 2.78 -18.92 -17.56
C GLY A 376 3.14 -18.92 -16.07
N THR A 377 2.23 -18.42 -15.22
CA THR A 377 2.39 -18.38 -13.76
C THR A 377 2.53 -19.78 -13.15
N SER A 378 1.78 -20.77 -13.65
CA SER A 378 1.90 -22.15 -13.16
C SER A 378 3.22 -22.81 -13.56
N ARG A 379 3.74 -22.55 -14.77
CA ARG A 379 5.08 -23.00 -15.20
C ARG A 379 6.20 -22.36 -14.39
N LEU A 380 6.10 -21.05 -14.12
CA LEU A 380 7.07 -20.33 -13.29
C LEU A 380 7.16 -20.96 -11.89
N LYS A 381 6.01 -21.21 -11.24
CA LYS A 381 5.96 -21.90 -9.94
C LYS A 381 6.48 -23.33 -9.97
N GLN A 382 6.30 -24.06 -11.08
CA GLN A 382 6.90 -25.39 -11.25
C GLN A 382 8.43 -25.33 -11.37
N LEU A 383 8.98 -24.28 -12.00
CA LEU A 383 10.43 -24.06 -12.08
C LEU A 383 11.02 -23.59 -10.75
N GLU A 384 10.31 -22.74 -9.99
CA GLU A 384 10.70 -22.35 -8.62
C GLU A 384 10.80 -23.59 -7.71
N VAL A 385 9.74 -24.41 -7.63
CA VAL A 385 9.75 -25.65 -6.82
C VAL A 385 10.81 -26.65 -7.29
N ALA A 386 11.11 -26.70 -8.60
CA ALA A 386 12.19 -27.53 -9.13
C ALA A 386 13.60 -27.00 -8.81
N LEU A 387 13.76 -25.68 -8.65
CA LEU A 387 15.00 -25.05 -8.18
C LEU A 387 15.20 -25.30 -6.69
N ASP A 388 14.17 -25.04 -5.86
CA ASP A 388 14.19 -25.31 -4.41
C ASP A 388 14.58 -26.77 -4.12
N ALA A 389 13.98 -27.73 -4.84
CA ALA A 389 14.28 -29.15 -4.71
C ALA A 389 15.71 -29.50 -5.15
N ALA A 390 16.26 -28.80 -6.15
CA ALA A 390 17.65 -28.98 -6.58
C ALA A 390 18.66 -28.37 -5.60
N GLU A 391 18.33 -27.22 -4.98
CA GLU A 391 19.16 -26.62 -3.93
C GLU A 391 19.19 -27.46 -2.65
N ILE A 392 18.03 -27.99 -2.21
CA ILE A 392 17.96 -28.95 -1.09
C ILE A 392 18.74 -30.23 -1.43
N GLY A 393 18.58 -30.76 -2.65
CA GLY A 393 19.34 -31.92 -3.12
C GLY A 393 20.85 -31.69 -3.11
N LYS A 394 21.29 -30.51 -3.53
CA LYS A 394 22.70 -30.07 -3.46
C LYS A 394 23.18 -29.99 -2.00
N GLN A 395 22.45 -29.32 -1.10
CA GLN A 395 22.84 -29.18 0.31
C GLN A 395 22.98 -30.55 0.99
N ASN A 396 22.06 -31.48 0.74
CA ASN A 396 22.15 -32.85 1.22
C ASN A 396 23.43 -33.53 0.69
N ALA A 397 23.70 -33.47 -0.62
CA ALA A 397 24.91 -34.04 -1.21
C ALA A 397 26.21 -33.39 -0.69
N GLU A 398 26.21 -32.08 -0.39
CA GLU A 398 27.34 -31.39 0.26
C GLU A 398 27.57 -31.93 1.68
N THR A 399 26.53 -32.12 2.50
CA THR A 399 26.68 -32.70 3.84
C THR A 399 27.12 -34.16 3.82
N GLU A 400 26.58 -34.99 2.92
CA GLU A 400 27.03 -36.38 2.73
C GLU A 400 28.51 -36.45 2.33
N ALA A 401 28.95 -35.60 1.38
CA ALA A 401 30.34 -35.56 0.94
C ALA A 401 31.31 -35.09 2.04
N VAL A 402 30.90 -34.14 2.90
CA VAL A 402 31.68 -33.72 4.08
C VAL A 402 31.79 -34.86 5.09
N LEU A 403 30.68 -35.49 5.48
CA LEU A 403 30.66 -36.58 6.45
C LEU A 403 31.43 -37.82 5.97
N ALA A 404 31.41 -38.12 4.66
CA ALA A 404 32.21 -39.18 4.07
C ALA A 404 33.72 -38.84 4.13
N LYS A 405 34.09 -37.60 3.82
CA LYS A 405 35.48 -37.11 3.88
C LYS A 405 36.05 -37.12 5.31
N GLU A 406 35.24 -36.75 6.31
CA GLU A 406 35.63 -36.83 7.72
C GLU A 406 35.93 -38.28 8.15
N LYS A 407 35.06 -39.23 7.81
CA LYS A 407 35.28 -40.67 8.06
C LYS A 407 36.57 -41.18 7.42
N ALA A 408 36.86 -40.78 6.18
CA ALA A 408 38.09 -41.18 5.50
C ALA A 408 39.36 -40.60 6.14
N GLU A 409 39.35 -39.35 6.61
CA GLU A 409 40.49 -38.79 7.36
C GLU A 409 40.67 -39.46 8.73
N VAL A 410 39.59 -39.89 9.40
CA VAL A 410 39.66 -40.70 10.63
C VAL A 410 40.34 -42.05 10.36
N LEU A 411 39.86 -42.85 9.39
CA LEU A 411 40.49 -44.13 9.04
C LEU A 411 41.96 -43.96 8.61
N LYS A 412 42.27 -42.90 7.86
CA LYS A 412 43.62 -42.53 7.44
C LYS A 412 44.53 -42.09 8.60
N SER A 413 43.97 -41.65 9.73
CA SER A 413 44.71 -41.40 10.97
C SER A 413 44.96 -42.70 11.76
N GLU A 414 43.96 -43.59 11.82
CA GLU A 414 44.03 -44.90 12.47
C GLU A 414 45.04 -45.83 11.77
N ILE A 415 45.01 -45.89 10.43
CA ILE A 415 45.99 -46.62 9.62
C ILE A 415 47.42 -46.16 9.95
N LYS A 416 47.67 -44.85 10.06
CA LYS A 416 49.00 -44.32 10.45
C LYS A 416 49.40 -44.71 11.87
N GLN A 417 48.45 -44.71 12.81
CA GLN A 417 48.72 -45.11 14.19
C GLN A 417 49.10 -46.60 14.27
N ILE A 418 48.42 -47.46 13.50
CA ILE A 418 48.74 -48.89 13.41
C ILE A 418 50.06 -49.11 12.67
N GLU A 419 50.34 -48.38 11.59
CA GLU A 419 51.63 -48.40 10.87
C GLU A 419 52.81 -48.05 11.81
N LEU A 420 52.66 -47.01 12.64
CA LEU A 420 53.67 -46.63 13.65
C LEU A 420 53.80 -47.70 14.76
N THR A 421 52.69 -48.26 15.23
CA THR A 421 52.71 -49.30 16.27
C THR A 421 53.40 -50.57 15.76
N LEU A 422 53.06 -51.00 14.54
CA LEU A 422 53.68 -52.12 13.84
C LEU A 422 55.18 -51.90 13.63
N ALA A 423 55.62 -50.69 13.26
CA ALA A 423 57.04 -50.35 13.15
C ALA A 423 57.79 -50.52 14.49
N VAL A 424 57.24 -50.04 15.60
CA VAL A 424 57.85 -50.20 16.93
C VAL A 424 57.89 -51.67 17.35
N VAL A 425 56.78 -52.40 17.24
CA VAL A 425 56.69 -53.81 17.64
C VAL A 425 57.60 -54.70 16.78
N THR A 426 57.70 -54.44 15.47
CA THR A 426 58.64 -55.16 14.59
C THR A 426 60.10 -54.86 14.91
N GLU A 427 60.45 -53.64 15.34
CA GLU A 427 61.80 -53.29 15.81
C GLU A 427 62.13 -53.99 17.14
N GLU A 428 61.23 -53.99 18.12
CA GLU A 428 61.39 -54.73 19.38
C GLU A 428 61.53 -56.24 19.14
N ARG A 429 60.70 -56.81 18.27
CA ARG A 429 60.78 -58.21 17.84
C ARG A 429 62.12 -58.51 17.18
N ASN A 430 62.65 -57.58 16.36
CA ASN A 430 63.99 -57.72 15.77
C ASN A 430 65.10 -57.69 16.84
N LYS A 431 65.02 -56.79 17.83
CA LYS A 431 65.95 -56.73 18.98
C LYS A 431 65.94 -58.04 19.78
N LEU A 432 64.75 -58.56 20.13
CA LEU A 432 64.60 -59.86 20.81
C LEU A 432 65.15 -61.03 19.97
N ARG A 433 64.91 -61.02 18.65
CA ARG A 433 65.42 -62.04 17.72
C ARG A 433 66.96 -62.01 17.59
N ILE A 434 67.60 -60.86 17.81
CA ILE A 434 69.06 -60.74 17.90
C ILE A 434 69.56 -61.29 19.24
N LEU A 435 68.93 -60.91 20.36
CA LEU A 435 69.29 -61.39 21.69
C LEU A 435 69.16 -62.92 21.85
N ALA A 436 68.12 -63.52 21.29
CA ALA A 436 67.95 -64.98 21.26
C ALA A 436 69.07 -65.67 20.45
N LYS A 437 69.46 -65.11 19.30
CA LYS A 437 70.56 -65.64 18.49
C LYS A 437 71.92 -65.54 19.18
N LEU A 438 72.15 -64.49 19.97
CA LEU A 438 73.39 -64.34 20.75
C LEU A 438 73.47 -65.41 21.85
N LYS A 439 72.42 -65.57 22.66
CA LYS A 439 72.38 -66.62 23.70
C LYS A 439 72.52 -68.04 23.14
N ASN A 440 71.96 -68.31 21.96
CA ASN A 440 72.10 -69.61 21.31
C ASN A 440 73.50 -69.83 20.66
N GLY A 441 74.34 -68.80 20.60
CA GLY A 441 75.73 -68.87 20.12
C GLY A 441 76.75 -69.14 21.23
N GLU A 442 76.44 -68.77 22.48
CA GLU A 442 77.30 -68.96 23.66
C GLU A 442 77.15 -70.38 24.28
N ALA A 443 77.04 -71.39 23.42
CA ALA A 443 76.87 -72.80 23.82
C ALA A 443 78.19 -73.44 24.31
N GLY A 444 78.68 -72.96 25.46
CA GLY A 444 79.88 -73.43 26.14
C GLY A 444 79.62 -73.87 27.58
N ASP A 445 79.28 -75.15 27.72
CA ASP A 445 79.19 -75.95 28.96
C ASP A 445 78.04 -75.77 29.98
N GLU A 446 77.78 -76.89 30.66
CA GLU A 446 77.03 -77.14 31.92
C GLU A 446 75.64 -76.49 32.20
N SER A 447 74.58 -77.20 31.79
CA SER A 447 73.54 -77.71 32.70
C SER A 447 72.86 -76.75 33.72
N SER A 448 71.99 -75.84 33.25
CA SER A 448 70.79 -75.36 34.01
C SER A 448 69.89 -74.36 33.26
N SER A 449 70.33 -73.80 32.13
CA SER A 449 69.80 -72.56 31.54
C SER A 449 68.60 -72.68 30.57
N ALA A 450 67.77 -73.72 30.67
CA ALA A 450 66.67 -73.98 29.72
C ALA A 450 65.56 -72.89 29.72
N ASN A 451 65.07 -72.51 30.90
CA ASN A 451 63.93 -71.58 31.06
C ASN A 451 64.11 -70.22 30.32
N PRO A 452 65.20 -69.46 30.50
CA PRO A 452 65.32 -68.12 29.92
C PRO A 452 65.48 -68.08 28.39
N ILE A 453 65.72 -69.22 27.72
CA ILE A 453 65.68 -69.31 26.26
C ILE A 453 64.23 -69.56 25.81
N GLN A 454 63.55 -70.53 26.43
CA GLN A 454 62.15 -70.83 26.15
C GLN A 454 61.21 -69.64 26.42
N GLU A 455 61.50 -68.84 27.46
CA GLU A 455 60.80 -67.57 27.73
C GLU A 455 60.96 -66.56 26.60
N LEU A 456 62.20 -66.35 26.11
CA LEU A 456 62.50 -65.45 24.99
C LEU A 456 61.85 -65.92 23.69
N GLU A 457 61.86 -67.22 23.42
CA GLU A 457 61.16 -67.81 22.26
C GLU A 457 59.64 -67.62 22.37
N SER A 458 59.04 -67.83 23.55
CA SER A 458 57.61 -67.56 23.79
C SER A 458 57.25 -66.07 23.69
N SER A 459 58.20 -65.18 23.98
CA SER A 459 58.04 -63.72 23.79
C SER A 459 58.11 -63.37 22.31
N LEU A 460 58.99 -64.04 21.56
CA LEU A 460 59.12 -63.87 20.12
C LEU A 460 57.86 -64.34 19.37
N THR A 461 57.31 -65.52 19.70
CA THR A 461 56.07 -66.02 19.05
C THR A 461 54.91 -65.07 19.31
N LYS A 462 54.70 -64.64 20.57
CA LYS A 462 53.64 -63.67 20.93
C LYS A 462 53.77 -62.34 20.16
N LYS A 463 54.99 -61.84 19.92
CA LYS A 463 55.18 -60.64 19.09
C LYS A 463 55.00 -60.90 17.59
N ASP A 464 55.47 -62.04 17.07
CA ASP A 464 55.24 -62.43 15.67
C ASP A 464 53.76 -62.82 15.39
N GLU A 465 52.97 -63.13 16.42
CA GLU A 465 51.50 -63.28 16.38
C GLU A 465 50.82 -61.90 16.38
N TYR A 466 51.14 -61.05 17.36
CA TYR A 466 50.59 -59.68 17.45
C TYR A 466 50.90 -58.82 16.21
N ILE A 467 52.08 -59.01 15.59
CA ILE A 467 52.41 -58.36 14.31
C ILE A 467 51.45 -58.79 13.20
N LYS A 468 51.05 -60.07 13.11
CA LYS A 468 50.09 -60.54 12.09
C LYS A 468 48.69 -59.98 12.33
N GLU A 469 48.29 -59.80 13.59
CA GLU A 469 47.01 -59.16 13.94
C GLU A 469 47.01 -57.68 13.54
N LEU A 470 48.11 -56.96 13.80
CA LEU A 470 48.31 -55.59 13.33
C LEU A 470 48.37 -55.50 11.79
N GLU A 471 49.00 -56.48 11.11
CA GLU A 471 49.05 -56.56 9.64
C GLU A 471 47.66 -56.84 9.02
N SER A 472 46.84 -57.71 9.62
CA SER A 472 45.47 -58.00 9.15
C SER A 472 44.57 -56.78 9.30
N THR A 473 44.50 -56.21 10.51
CA THR A 473 43.66 -55.05 10.83
C THR A 473 44.04 -53.83 9.98
N LEU A 474 45.34 -53.57 9.78
CA LEU A 474 45.84 -52.53 8.87
C LEU A 474 45.40 -52.77 7.41
N ASN A 475 45.42 -54.02 6.93
CA ASN A 475 45.02 -54.35 5.57
C ASN A 475 43.50 -54.22 5.38
N GLU A 476 42.71 -54.64 6.36
CA GLU A 476 41.25 -54.47 6.42
C GLU A 476 40.87 -52.98 6.42
N LEU A 477 41.48 -52.17 7.28
CA LEU A 477 41.27 -50.71 7.33
C LEU A 477 41.66 -50.02 6.01
N ARG A 478 42.77 -50.43 5.37
CA ARG A 478 43.14 -49.94 4.03
C ARG A 478 42.08 -50.29 2.98
N VAL A 479 41.49 -51.49 3.01
CA VAL A 479 40.40 -51.87 2.09
C VAL A 479 39.14 -51.03 2.35
N VAL A 480 38.78 -50.76 3.60
CA VAL A 480 37.63 -49.89 3.94
C VAL A 480 37.89 -48.44 3.51
N ASN A 481 39.06 -47.89 3.81
CA ASN A 481 39.45 -46.54 3.40
C ASN A 481 39.45 -46.36 1.87
N ASN A 482 39.95 -47.36 1.12
CA ASN A 482 39.91 -47.33 -0.35
C ASN A 482 38.46 -47.34 -0.90
N ARG A 483 37.54 -48.07 -0.26
CA ARG A 483 36.10 -48.05 -0.63
C ARG A 483 35.48 -46.67 -0.37
N GLN A 484 35.73 -46.08 0.81
CA GLN A 484 35.26 -44.73 1.13
C GLN A 484 35.83 -43.68 0.17
N HIS A 485 37.06 -43.84 -0.31
CA HIS A 485 37.67 -42.89 -1.25
C HIS A 485 36.96 -42.87 -2.62
N GLU A 486 36.56 -44.03 -3.14
CA GLU A 486 35.78 -44.13 -4.38
C GLU A 486 34.32 -43.66 -4.18
N GLU A 487 33.73 -43.88 -2.99
CA GLU A 487 32.42 -43.34 -2.61
C GLU A 487 32.42 -41.80 -2.55
N ILE A 488 33.41 -41.18 -1.88
CA ILE A 488 33.62 -39.72 -1.86
C ILE A 488 33.73 -39.16 -3.28
N LYS A 489 34.47 -39.83 -4.16
CA LYS A 489 34.64 -39.44 -5.57
C LYS A 489 33.31 -39.47 -6.32
N ILE A 490 32.51 -40.52 -6.17
CA ILE A 490 31.16 -40.63 -6.77
C ILE A 490 30.21 -39.53 -6.22
N LEU A 491 30.28 -39.22 -4.93
CA LEU A 491 29.50 -38.12 -4.33
C LEU A 491 29.94 -36.75 -4.87
N ASN A 492 31.25 -36.53 -5.04
CA ASN A 492 31.80 -35.29 -5.57
C ASN A 492 31.45 -35.09 -7.07
N ASP A 493 31.45 -36.16 -7.86
CA ASP A 493 30.98 -36.13 -9.26
C ASP A 493 29.48 -35.80 -9.35
N LYS A 494 28.63 -36.36 -8.48
CA LYS A 494 27.21 -36.00 -8.37
C LYS A 494 27.04 -34.52 -7.99
N LEU A 495 27.77 -34.04 -6.98
CA LEU A 495 27.74 -32.65 -6.55
C LEU A 495 28.17 -31.70 -7.69
N HIS A 496 29.20 -32.06 -8.46
CA HIS A 496 29.62 -31.30 -9.63
C HIS A 496 28.57 -31.31 -10.77
N ASN A 497 27.74 -32.35 -10.88
CA ASN A 497 26.64 -32.39 -11.84
C ASN A 497 25.49 -31.44 -11.43
N GLU A 498 25.05 -31.47 -10.17
CA GLU A 498 23.97 -30.57 -9.71
C GLU A 498 24.45 -29.11 -9.64
N ALA A 499 25.71 -28.85 -9.27
CA ALA A 499 26.30 -27.51 -9.36
C ALA A 499 26.39 -26.97 -10.80
N ARG A 500 26.46 -27.85 -11.82
CA ARG A 500 26.33 -27.45 -13.24
C ARG A 500 24.87 -27.26 -13.65
N ARG A 501 23.94 -28.05 -13.12
CA ARG A 501 22.49 -27.93 -13.36
C ARG A 501 21.93 -26.62 -12.83
N ILE A 502 22.22 -26.28 -11.57
CA ILE A 502 21.83 -25.00 -10.94
C ILE A 502 22.33 -23.82 -11.80
N LYS A 503 23.62 -23.83 -12.19
CA LYS A 503 24.19 -22.83 -13.11
C LYS A 503 23.56 -22.79 -14.51
N SER A 504 22.82 -23.81 -14.93
CA SER A 504 22.03 -23.75 -16.16
C SER A 504 20.70 -23.02 -15.91
N LEU A 505 20.00 -23.37 -14.82
CA LEU A 505 18.72 -22.80 -14.42
C LEU A 505 18.84 -21.31 -14.01
N GLU A 506 19.90 -20.93 -13.30
CA GLU A 506 20.24 -19.53 -12.98
C GLU A 506 20.28 -18.67 -14.26
N ARG A 507 21.04 -19.12 -15.27
CA ARG A 507 21.17 -18.41 -16.55
C ARG A 507 19.88 -18.38 -17.37
N GLU A 508 19.01 -19.37 -17.21
CA GLU A 508 17.70 -19.39 -17.85
C GLU A 508 16.72 -18.44 -17.16
N SER A 509 16.74 -18.38 -15.83
CA SER A 509 16.03 -17.39 -15.02
C SER A 509 16.44 -15.96 -15.38
N ASP A 510 17.75 -15.69 -15.47
CA ASP A 510 18.24 -14.35 -15.82
C ASP A 510 17.96 -13.95 -17.28
N ARG A 511 17.91 -14.91 -18.21
CA ARG A 511 17.41 -14.67 -19.58
C ARG A 511 15.93 -14.30 -19.57
N LEU A 512 15.09 -15.06 -18.86
CA LEU A 512 13.66 -14.80 -18.77
C LEU A 512 13.37 -13.47 -18.07
N ARG A 513 14.11 -13.11 -17.00
CA ARG A 513 14.07 -11.78 -16.37
C ARG A 513 14.44 -10.68 -17.36
N SER A 514 15.50 -10.87 -18.14
CA SER A 514 15.94 -9.91 -19.17
C SER A 514 14.90 -9.74 -20.29
N GLU A 515 14.24 -10.84 -20.70
CA GLU A 515 13.16 -10.82 -21.69
C GLU A 515 11.91 -10.12 -21.14
N ILE A 516 11.51 -10.39 -19.89
CA ILE A 516 10.43 -9.70 -19.19
C ILE A 516 10.71 -8.20 -19.14
N SER A 517 11.87 -7.76 -18.63
CA SER A 517 12.18 -6.33 -18.56
C SER A 517 12.32 -5.65 -19.93
N LEU A 518 12.69 -6.38 -20.99
CA LEU A 518 12.69 -5.87 -22.35
C LEU A 518 11.27 -5.75 -22.95
N LEU A 519 10.35 -6.64 -22.56
CA LEU A 519 8.92 -6.54 -22.91
C LEU A 519 8.23 -5.42 -22.11
N GLU A 520 8.51 -5.30 -20.81
CA GLU A 520 8.05 -4.20 -19.96
C GLU A 520 8.53 -2.83 -20.48
N ALA A 521 9.79 -2.72 -20.89
CA ALA A 521 10.32 -1.50 -21.51
C ALA A 521 9.58 -1.14 -22.81
N LYS A 522 9.31 -2.12 -23.69
CA LYS A 522 8.51 -1.90 -24.91
C LYS A 522 7.07 -1.46 -24.61
N LEU A 523 6.43 -2.07 -23.63
CA LEU A 523 5.09 -1.67 -23.15
C LEU A 523 5.09 -0.23 -22.57
N GLY A 524 6.16 0.16 -21.88
CA GLY A 524 6.37 1.52 -21.39
C GLY A 524 6.58 2.54 -22.52
N HIS A 525 7.45 2.24 -23.49
CA HIS A 525 7.74 3.12 -24.63
C HIS A 525 6.59 3.24 -25.63
N GLY A 526 5.72 2.22 -25.75
CA GLY A 526 4.59 2.22 -26.69
C GLY A 526 4.78 1.30 -27.90
N ASP A 527 5.82 0.47 -27.92
CA ASP A 527 6.15 -0.48 -29.00
C ASP A 527 5.25 -1.74 -28.96
N PHE A 528 3.94 -1.54 -28.87
CA PHE A 528 2.93 -2.60 -28.87
C PHE A 528 1.83 -2.34 -29.91
N SER A 529 1.30 -3.40 -30.51
CA SER A 529 0.14 -3.29 -31.39
C SER A 529 -1.12 -3.07 -30.56
N SER A 530 -1.76 -1.91 -30.74
CA SER A 530 -3.06 -1.58 -30.13
C SER A 530 -4.20 -2.52 -30.58
N ALA A 531 -3.96 -3.34 -31.62
CA ALA A 531 -4.86 -4.38 -32.09
C ALA A 531 -4.64 -5.76 -31.42
N SER A 532 -3.61 -5.93 -30.57
CA SER A 532 -3.35 -7.19 -29.83
C SER A 532 -2.98 -6.99 -28.35
N THR A 533 -2.84 -5.74 -27.88
CA THR A 533 -2.41 -5.46 -26.51
C THR A 533 -3.00 -4.13 -26.03
N LYS A 534 -3.77 -4.16 -24.94
CA LYS A 534 -4.35 -2.98 -24.29
C LYS A 534 -3.56 -2.65 -23.02
N VAL A 535 -2.74 -1.60 -23.06
CA VAL A 535 -1.96 -1.15 -21.90
C VAL A 535 -2.75 -0.14 -21.07
N LEU A 536 -3.22 -0.57 -19.90
CA LEU A 536 -3.85 0.30 -18.90
C LEU A 536 -2.78 1.13 -18.18
N ARG A 537 -2.51 2.34 -18.67
CA ARG A 537 -1.56 3.28 -18.07
C ARG A 537 -2.25 4.11 -16.98
N MET A 538 -2.10 3.74 -15.71
CA MET A 538 -2.47 4.61 -14.58
C MET A 538 -1.54 5.84 -14.57
N VAL A 539 -1.99 6.92 -15.21
CA VAL A 539 -1.29 8.21 -15.17
C VAL A 539 -1.51 8.84 -13.81
N ASN A 540 -0.42 9.08 -13.08
CA ASN A 540 -0.43 9.82 -11.82
C ASN A 540 0.43 11.07 -11.98
N THR A 541 -0.08 12.24 -11.56
CA THR A 541 0.34 13.60 -12.03
C THR A 541 0.07 13.81 -13.53
N LEU A 542 -0.49 14.93 -14.02
CA LEU A 542 -0.57 16.27 -13.43
C LEU A 542 -1.97 16.72 -12.93
N THR A 543 -3.05 15.94 -13.15
CA THR A 543 -4.42 16.44 -12.89
C THR A 543 -4.76 16.54 -11.39
N VAL A 544 -4.17 15.69 -10.54
CA VAL A 544 -4.42 15.63 -9.09
C VAL A 544 -4.23 16.99 -8.39
N ASP A 545 -3.22 17.78 -8.78
CA ASP A 545 -3.00 19.13 -8.24
C ASP A 545 -4.09 20.13 -8.66
N ASN A 546 -4.71 19.90 -9.82
CA ASN A 546 -5.76 20.75 -10.37
C ASN A 546 -7.13 20.35 -9.80
N GLU A 547 -7.39 19.05 -9.65
CA GLU A 547 -8.53 18.48 -8.95
C GLU A 547 -8.51 18.86 -7.45
N ALA A 548 -7.34 18.83 -6.80
CA ALA A 548 -7.15 19.30 -5.43
C ALA A 548 -7.40 20.80 -5.31
N LYS A 549 -6.92 21.62 -6.25
CA LYS A 549 -7.22 23.07 -6.27
C LYS A 549 -8.72 23.34 -6.50
N GLN A 550 -9.34 22.67 -7.47
CA GLN A 550 -10.77 22.83 -7.77
C GLN A 550 -11.65 22.34 -6.61
N THR A 551 -11.29 21.25 -5.92
CA THR A 551 -12.02 20.80 -4.72
C THR A 551 -11.79 21.73 -3.53
N ILE A 552 -10.58 22.27 -3.31
CA ILE A 552 -10.33 23.29 -2.30
C ILE A 552 -11.10 24.59 -2.61
N GLU A 553 -11.14 25.04 -3.86
CA GLU A 553 -11.86 26.23 -4.30
C GLU A 553 -13.38 26.04 -4.25
N ALA A 554 -13.89 24.87 -4.62
CA ALA A 554 -15.30 24.49 -4.44
C ALA A 554 -15.67 24.47 -2.95
N LEU A 555 -14.87 23.83 -2.10
CA LEU A 555 -15.07 23.80 -0.65
C LEU A 555 -14.98 25.20 -0.03
N GLN A 556 -14.08 26.08 -0.50
CA GLN A 556 -14.02 27.47 -0.06
C GLN A 556 -15.28 28.25 -0.46
N ASN A 557 -15.77 28.06 -1.69
CA ASN A 557 -17.03 28.65 -2.16
C ASN A 557 -18.23 28.11 -1.37
N GLU A 558 -18.28 26.82 -1.04
CA GLU A 558 -19.33 26.26 -0.17
C GLU A 558 -19.23 26.76 1.28
N LEU A 559 -18.02 26.91 1.83
CA LEU A 559 -17.79 27.45 3.17
C LEU A 559 -18.19 28.95 3.23
N GLN A 560 -17.95 29.70 2.17
CA GLN A 560 -18.43 31.08 2.03
C GLN A 560 -19.96 31.14 1.90
N LYS A 561 -20.55 30.33 1.02
CA LYS A 561 -22.01 30.26 0.77
C LYS A 561 -22.77 29.71 1.98
N THR A 562 -22.13 28.90 2.84
CA THR A 562 -22.69 28.47 4.13
C THR A 562 -22.50 29.51 5.23
N LYS A 563 -21.40 30.29 5.27
CA LYS A 563 -21.29 31.49 6.12
C LYS A 563 -22.35 32.54 5.80
N GLU A 564 -22.65 32.76 4.52
CA GLU A 564 -23.69 33.69 4.07
C GLU A 564 -25.09 33.19 4.46
N LYS A 565 -25.37 31.90 4.27
CA LYS A 565 -26.59 31.27 4.80
C LYS A 565 -26.66 31.32 6.33
N LEU A 566 -25.55 31.17 7.04
CA LEU A 566 -25.49 31.26 8.50
C LEU A 566 -25.85 32.68 8.96
N LYS A 567 -25.28 33.73 8.33
CA LYS A 567 -25.69 35.12 8.57
C LYS A 567 -27.18 35.35 8.31
N ALA A 568 -27.71 34.88 7.17
CA ALA A 568 -29.13 35.00 6.88
C ALA A 568 -30.01 34.26 7.91
N VAL A 569 -29.53 33.15 8.47
CA VAL A 569 -30.20 32.43 9.57
C VAL A 569 -30.07 33.19 10.90
N GLU A 570 -28.96 33.86 11.20
CA GLU A 570 -28.81 34.72 12.39
C GLU A 570 -29.68 36.00 12.30
N GLU A 571 -29.81 36.57 11.10
CA GLU A 571 -30.74 37.67 10.81
C GLU A 571 -32.21 37.23 10.98
N LEU A 572 -32.60 36.07 10.44
CA LEU A 572 -33.94 35.50 10.65
C LEU A 572 -34.20 35.07 12.11
N LYS A 573 -33.18 34.58 12.81
CA LYS A 573 -33.24 34.20 14.24
C LYS A 573 -33.54 35.41 15.15
N SER A 574 -33.26 36.62 14.69
CA SER A 574 -33.64 37.86 15.38
C SER A 574 -35.16 38.10 15.41
N GLN A 575 -35.97 37.30 14.71
CA GLN A 575 -37.42 37.49 14.56
C GLN A 575 -38.29 36.33 15.09
N SER A 576 -37.72 35.25 15.64
CA SER A 576 -38.49 34.08 16.12
C SER A 576 -37.95 33.51 17.44
N GLY A 577 -38.59 33.90 18.55
CA GLY A 577 -38.02 33.78 19.90
C GLY A 577 -38.13 32.43 20.62
N GLU A 578 -38.90 31.46 20.09
CA GLU A 578 -39.32 30.29 20.89
C GLU A 578 -38.85 28.94 20.31
N THR A 579 -39.02 28.67 19.02
CA THR A 579 -38.47 27.47 18.35
C THR A 579 -36.93 27.45 18.39
N GLY A 580 -36.30 28.63 18.40
CA GLY A 580 -34.84 28.79 18.34
C GLY A 580 -34.09 28.10 19.48
N LYS A 581 -34.62 28.09 20.72
CA LYS A 581 -33.90 27.56 21.90
C LYS A 581 -33.63 26.05 21.82
N LEU A 582 -34.57 25.28 21.28
CA LEU A 582 -34.47 23.82 21.22
C LEU A 582 -33.52 23.39 20.07
N VAL A 583 -33.54 24.14 18.96
CA VAL A 583 -32.58 24.02 17.86
C VAL A 583 -31.18 24.45 18.31
N ASP A 584 -31.05 25.56 19.05
CA ASP A 584 -29.78 26.04 19.61
C ASP A 584 -29.14 25.05 20.56
N SER A 585 -29.91 24.35 21.41
CA SER A 585 -29.37 23.30 22.27
C SER A 585 -28.76 22.16 21.45
N TYR A 586 -29.51 21.65 20.45
CA TYR A 586 -29.04 20.56 19.60
C TYR A 586 -27.83 20.95 18.73
N ILE A 587 -27.82 22.18 18.20
CA ILE A 587 -26.69 22.71 17.44
C ILE A 587 -25.48 22.93 18.36
N SER A 588 -25.67 23.47 19.57
CA SER A 588 -24.59 23.69 20.55
C SER A 588 -23.95 22.38 20.99
N ASP A 589 -24.75 21.35 21.31
CA ASP A 589 -24.26 20.01 21.63
C ASP A 589 -23.46 19.39 20.48
N LYS A 590 -23.88 19.63 19.24
CA LYS A 590 -23.20 19.11 18.05
C LYS A 590 -21.92 19.88 17.73
N ILE A 591 -21.91 21.20 17.93
CA ILE A 591 -20.70 22.04 17.87
C ILE A 591 -19.71 21.66 18.97
N LEU A 592 -20.18 21.37 20.19
CA LEU A 592 -19.33 20.95 21.30
C LEU A 592 -18.67 19.60 20.99
N LYS A 593 -19.45 18.61 20.51
CA LYS A 593 -18.93 17.30 20.06
C LYS A 593 -17.96 17.43 18.88
N LEU A 594 -18.20 18.34 17.94
CA LEU A 594 -17.26 18.61 16.84
C LEU A 594 -15.96 19.28 17.33
N LYS A 595 -16.04 20.22 18.28
CA LYS A 595 -14.86 20.83 18.91
C LYS A 595 -14.05 19.81 19.73
N GLU A 596 -14.72 18.91 20.43
CA GLU A 596 -14.07 17.79 21.12
C GLU A 596 -13.38 16.85 20.12
N GLN A 597 -14.05 16.49 19.02
CA GLN A 597 -13.44 15.69 17.95
C GLN A 597 -12.22 16.39 17.33
N ILE A 598 -12.32 17.69 17.01
CA ILE A 598 -11.18 18.49 16.53
C ILE A 598 -10.03 18.45 17.54
N ALA A 599 -10.27 18.73 18.83
CA ALA A 599 -9.23 18.67 19.86
C ALA A 599 -8.61 17.25 20.02
N THR A 600 -9.38 16.17 19.83
CA THR A 600 -8.82 14.80 19.81
C THR A 600 -7.97 14.51 18.57
N LEU A 601 -8.31 15.12 17.42
CA LEU A 601 -7.57 15.00 16.16
C LEU A 601 -6.30 15.83 16.19
N GLU A 602 -6.34 17.10 16.62
CA GLU A 602 -5.17 17.96 16.85
C GLU A 602 -4.20 17.28 17.84
N LYS A 603 -4.72 16.77 18.97
CA LYS A 603 -3.92 16.00 19.94
C LYS A 603 -3.42 14.66 19.38
N ARG A 604 -3.97 14.13 18.28
CA ARG A 604 -3.47 12.94 17.57
C ARG A 604 -2.42 13.31 16.53
N GLU A 605 -2.61 14.39 15.80
CA GLU A 605 -1.64 14.97 14.86
C GLU A 605 -0.36 15.38 15.60
N GLU A 606 -0.46 16.04 16.74
CA GLU A 606 0.70 16.43 17.55
C GLU A 606 1.45 15.20 18.09
N ARG A 607 0.73 14.13 18.45
CA ARG A 607 1.36 12.84 18.77
C ARG A 607 2.06 12.22 17.56
N TYR A 608 1.54 12.38 16.34
CA TYR A 608 2.23 11.93 15.12
C TYR A 608 3.46 12.78 14.79
N LYS A 609 3.40 14.12 14.94
CA LYS A 609 4.56 15.01 14.80
C LYS A 609 5.67 14.64 15.77
N THR A 610 5.34 14.44 17.06
CA THR A 610 6.35 14.05 18.06
C THR A 610 6.94 12.66 17.80
N VAL A 611 6.14 11.68 17.38
CA VAL A 611 6.63 10.33 17.03
C VAL A 611 7.49 10.37 15.76
N PHE A 612 7.11 11.17 14.76
CA PHE A 612 7.91 11.36 13.56
C PHE A 612 9.26 12.04 13.87
N ALA A 613 9.26 13.10 14.67
CA ALA A 613 10.47 13.78 15.10
C ALA A 613 11.44 12.84 15.86
N ASP A 614 10.92 12.01 16.78
CA ASP A 614 11.70 10.99 17.48
C ASP A 614 12.30 9.95 16.51
N ARG A 615 11.49 9.39 15.59
CA ARG A 615 11.95 8.40 14.61
C ARG A 615 12.99 8.96 13.65
N ILE A 616 12.83 10.20 13.18
CA ILE A 616 13.81 10.89 12.33
C ILE A 616 15.08 11.25 13.14
N SER A 617 14.97 11.58 14.42
CA SER A 617 16.12 11.79 15.32
C SER A 617 16.95 10.51 15.49
N VAL A 618 16.29 9.37 15.73
CA VAL A 618 16.94 8.05 15.79
C VAL A 618 17.60 7.69 14.44
N PHE A 619 16.91 7.89 13.32
CA PHE A 619 17.47 7.63 11.99
C PHE A 619 18.71 8.50 11.69
N ARG A 620 18.63 9.83 11.90
CA ARG A 620 19.76 10.74 11.70
C ARG A 620 20.94 10.42 12.62
N ARG A 621 20.69 9.94 13.84
CA ARG A 621 21.74 9.46 14.75
C ARG A 621 22.41 8.20 14.22
N ALA A 622 21.65 7.19 13.79
CA ALA A 622 22.20 5.98 13.17
C ALA A 622 23.01 6.30 11.91
N CYS A 623 22.56 7.22 11.05
CA CYS A 623 23.35 7.68 9.90
C CYS A 623 24.67 8.35 10.31
N CYS A 624 24.66 9.13 11.38
CA CYS A 624 25.85 9.79 11.93
C CYS A 624 26.86 8.77 12.51
N GLU A 625 26.36 7.76 13.21
CA GLU A 625 27.18 6.69 13.83
C GLU A 625 27.75 5.71 12.79
N ILE A 626 26.99 5.38 11.73
CA ILE A 626 27.38 4.39 10.71
C ILE A 626 28.20 5.01 9.58
N PHE A 627 27.80 6.18 9.06
CA PHE A 627 28.43 6.80 7.87
C PHE A 627 29.29 8.03 8.20
N GLY A 628 29.32 8.47 9.45
CA GLY A 628 30.12 9.62 9.89
C GLY A 628 29.59 10.98 9.46
N TYR A 629 28.30 11.10 9.11
CA TYR A 629 27.66 12.36 8.71
C TYR A 629 26.43 12.70 9.56
N LYS A 630 26.48 13.87 10.20
CA LYS A 630 25.33 14.52 10.84
C LYS A 630 24.51 15.22 9.76
N ILE A 631 23.30 14.72 9.50
CA ILE A 631 22.39 15.24 8.47
C ILE A 631 21.40 16.23 9.08
N VAL A 632 21.42 17.47 8.60
CA VAL A 632 20.40 18.49 8.84
C VAL A 632 19.58 18.68 7.54
N MET A 633 18.33 19.10 7.68
CA MET A 633 17.39 19.28 6.58
C MET A 633 16.60 20.54 6.86
N ASP A 634 16.68 21.49 5.94
CA ASP A 634 16.14 22.84 6.07
C ASP A 634 15.29 23.17 4.83
N GLU A 635 14.13 23.79 5.03
CA GLU A 635 13.27 24.21 3.92
C GLU A 635 13.68 25.61 3.45
N HIS A 636 14.06 25.74 2.18
CA HIS A 636 14.43 27.01 1.58
C HIS A 636 13.52 27.33 0.39
N GLN A 637 13.31 28.62 0.14
CA GLN A 637 12.73 29.10 -1.11
C GLN A 637 13.85 29.71 -1.94
N ARG A 638 14.01 29.25 -3.18
CA ARG A 638 14.91 29.91 -4.13
C ARG A 638 14.37 31.32 -4.47
N PRO A 639 15.20 32.26 -4.97
CA PRO A 639 14.74 33.61 -5.34
C PRO A 639 13.64 33.70 -6.41
N ASN A 640 13.32 32.58 -7.07
CA ASN A 640 12.22 32.43 -8.02
C ASN A 640 10.92 31.90 -7.40
N GLY A 641 10.84 31.77 -6.07
CA GLY A 641 9.65 31.32 -5.33
C GLY A 641 9.43 29.80 -5.28
N ILE A 642 10.34 29.00 -5.84
CA ILE A 642 10.24 27.53 -5.79
C ILE A 642 10.73 27.03 -4.41
N PRO A 643 9.94 26.22 -3.68
CA PRO A 643 10.38 25.56 -2.46
C PRO A 643 11.32 24.39 -2.79
N VAL A 644 12.47 24.33 -2.10
CA VAL A 644 13.53 23.34 -2.32
C VAL A 644 14.06 22.88 -0.95
N THR A 645 14.22 21.58 -0.77
CA THR A 645 14.79 21.03 0.46
C THR A 645 16.31 21.11 0.41
N ARG A 646 16.94 21.81 1.35
CA ARG A 646 18.39 21.82 1.54
C ARG A 646 18.77 20.72 2.52
N PHE A 647 19.77 19.92 2.17
CA PHE A 647 20.38 18.94 3.07
C PHE A 647 21.82 19.37 3.38
N THR A 648 22.12 19.50 4.66
CA THR A 648 23.43 19.92 5.17
C THR A 648 24.08 18.74 5.90
N LEU A 649 25.19 18.24 5.34
CA LEU A 649 25.96 17.11 5.84
C LEU A 649 27.24 17.62 6.50
N GLN A 650 27.34 17.50 7.82
CA GLN A 650 28.56 17.80 8.58
C GLN A 650 29.27 16.49 8.94
N SER A 651 30.55 16.34 8.62
CA SER A 651 31.30 15.13 8.98
C SER A 651 31.60 15.12 10.50
N ILE A 652 31.56 13.94 11.13
CA ILE A 652 32.04 13.77 12.52
C ILE A 652 33.54 14.03 12.66
N TYR A 653 34.29 13.96 11.55
CA TYR A 653 35.73 14.20 11.50
C TYR A 653 36.10 15.65 11.18
N ALA A 654 35.13 16.51 10.86
CA ALA A 654 35.33 17.94 10.58
C ALA A 654 36.19 18.63 11.66
N GLN A 655 37.08 19.52 11.22
CA GLN A 655 37.98 20.31 12.08
C GLN A 655 37.36 21.66 12.44
N SER A 656 36.51 22.21 11.57
CA SER A 656 35.78 23.47 11.73
C SER A 656 34.28 23.32 11.50
N ASP A 657 33.50 24.28 11.97
CA ASP A 657 32.06 24.35 11.68
C ASP A 657 31.75 24.76 10.23
N ASP A 658 32.75 25.17 9.44
CA ASP A 658 32.58 25.55 8.03
C ASP A 658 32.72 24.35 7.07
N GLU A 659 33.22 23.19 7.56
CA GLU A 659 33.34 21.93 6.81
C GLU A 659 31.98 21.21 6.69
N LYS A 660 31.05 21.85 5.98
CA LYS A 660 29.69 21.38 5.71
C LYS A 660 29.51 21.17 4.21
N LEU A 661 29.04 19.98 3.82
CA LEU A 661 28.60 19.70 2.46
C LEU A 661 27.12 20.03 2.35
N GLU A 662 26.72 20.77 1.34
CA GLU A 662 25.33 21.24 1.18
C GLU A 662 24.77 20.79 -0.16
N PHE A 663 23.52 20.32 -0.15
CA PHE A 663 22.84 19.80 -1.33
C PHE A 663 21.42 20.36 -1.42
N GLU A 664 20.96 20.70 -2.62
CA GLU A 664 19.54 20.97 -2.92
C GLU A 664 18.89 19.72 -3.52
N TYR A 665 17.74 19.33 -2.97
CA TYR A 665 16.91 18.25 -3.48
C TYR A 665 15.66 18.80 -4.17
N GLU A 666 15.48 18.43 -5.43
CA GLU A 666 14.41 18.91 -6.30
C GLU A 666 13.87 17.75 -7.14
N SER A 667 12.68 17.25 -6.78
CA SER A 667 11.91 16.23 -7.52
C SER A 667 12.70 14.99 -7.94
N GLY A 668 13.56 14.47 -7.05
CA GLY A 668 14.39 13.28 -7.26
C GLY A 668 15.85 13.60 -7.64
N ASN A 669 16.14 14.80 -8.15
CA ASN A 669 17.51 15.24 -8.42
C ASN A 669 18.14 15.84 -7.16
N THR A 670 19.42 15.53 -6.92
CA THR A 670 20.20 16.06 -5.79
C THR A 670 21.43 16.79 -6.31
N ASN A 671 21.47 18.11 -6.18
CA ASN A 671 22.53 18.97 -6.69
C ASN A 671 23.40 19.48 -5.53
N ILE A 672 24.73 19.35 -5.64
CA ILE A 672 25.65 19.91 -4.64
C ILE A 672 25.79 21.43 -4.79
N LEU A 673 25.76 22.15 -3.68
CA LEU A 673 25.96 23.59 -3.63
C LEU A 673 27.45 23.97 -3.49
N VAL A 674 27.78 25.13 -4.05
CA VAL A 674 29.11 25.74 -3.92
C VAL A 674 29.12 26.62 -2.69
N ASN A 675 29.92 26.24 -1.68
CA ASN A 675 30.15 27.00 -0.46
C ASN A 675 31.68 27.09 -0.19
N HIS A 676 32.09 27.67 0.93
CA HIS A 676 33.51 27.87 1.23
C HIS A 676 34.31 26.55 1.25
N TYR A 677 33.74 25.47 1.78
CA TYR A 677 34.40 24.16 1.85
C TYR A 677 34.43 23.45 0.48
N THR A 678 33.31 23.41 -0.25
CA THR A 678 33.27 22.79 -1.59
C THR A 678 34.04 23.60 -2.66
N SER A 679 34.40 24.85 -2.36
CA SER A 679 35.29 25.69 -3.18
C SER A 679 36.78 25.45 -2.93
N GLN A 680 37.18 24.72 -1.87
CA GLN A 680 38.60 24.42 -1.63
C GLN A 680 39.16 23.52 -2.76
N PRO A 681 40.42 23.71 -3.21
CA PRO A 681 40.94 22.99 -4.38
C PRO A 681 40.83 21.46 -4.30
N ASP A 682 41.12 20.89 -3.12
CA ASP A 682 41.06 19.44 -2.87
C ASP A 682 39.63 18.89 -3.01
N VAL A 683 38.66 19.59 -2.40
CA VAL A 683 37.24 19.20 -2.36
C VAL A 683 36.58 19.45 -3.71
N SER A 684 36.85 20.60 -4.34
CA SER A 684 36.33 20.97 -5.66
C SER A 684 36.75 19.96 -6.73
N ARG A 685 38.02 19.52 -6.70
CA ARG A 685 38.53 18.44 -7.56
C ARG A 685 37.80 17.11 -7.32
N GLN A 686 37.41 16.81 -6.08
CA GLN A 686 36.61 15.61 -5.76
C GLN A 686 35.17 15.75 -6.25
N VAL A 687 34.55 16.93 -6.18
CA VAL A 687 33.22 17.20 -6.78
C VAL A 687 33.26 16.97 -8.29
N ASP A 688 34.28 17.48 -9.00
CA ASP A 688 34.45 17.26 -10.44
C ASP A 688 34.62 15.79 -10.82
N ILE A 689 35.24 14.98 -9.96
CA ILE A 689 35.49 13.55 -10.21
C ILE A 689 34.26 12.71 -9.83
N PHE A 690 33.85 12.74 -8.57
CA PHE A 690 32.84 11.82 -8.04
C PHE A 690 31.40 12.26 -8.38
N ILE A 691 31.11 13.57 -8.33
CA ILE A 691 29.78 14.09 -8.68
C ILE A 691 29.66 14.29 -10.20
N ARG A 692 30.51 15.12 -10.81
CA ARG A 692 30.30 15.50 -12.23
C ARG A 692 30.67 14.43 -13.25
N LYS A 693 31.68 13.60 -13.01
CA LYS A 693 32.09 12.53 -13.95
C LYS A 693 31.52 11.16 -13.64
N MET A 694 31.31 10.83 -12.36
CA MET A 694 30.83 9.50 -11.94
C MET A 694 29.41 9.49 -11.37
N ASN A 695 28.75 10.65 -11.26
CA ASN A 695 27.36 10.81 -10.79
C ASN A 695 27.05 10.07 -9.47
N SER A 696 28.00 10.06 -8.53
CA SER A 696 27.95 9.23 -7.32
C SER A 696 28.26 10.04 -6.06
N ILE A 697 27.20 10.55 -5.43
CA ILE A 697 27.26 11.17 -4.10
C ILE A 697 27.83 10.19 -3.05
N PRO A 698 27.46 8.88 -3.01
CA PRO A 698 28.04 7.95 -2.03
C PRO A 698 29.56 7.75 -2.18
N ALA A 699 30.09 7.74 -3.42
CA ALA A 699 31.53 7.64 -3.62
C ALA A 699 32.26 8.93 -3.21
N PHE A 700 31.66 10.10 -3.47
CA PHE A 700 32.17 11.40 -3.02
C PHE A 700 32.24 11.49 -1.49
N THR A 701 31.14 11.19 -0.80
CA THR A 701 31.09 11.30 0.67
C THR A 701 31.94 10.24 1.36
N ALA A 702 32.05 9.03 0.81
CA ALA A 702 32.97 8.00 1.33
C ALA A 702 34.44 8.44 1.21
N ASN A 703 34.85 9.02 0.07
CA ASN A 703 36.22 9.50 -0.11
C ASN A 703 36.55 10.64 0.86
N ILE A 704 35.64 11.62 1.02
CA ILE A 704 35.81 12.70 2.00
C ILE A 704 35.84 12.18 3.44
N THR A 705 35.06 11.16 3.81
CA THR A 705 35.13 10.55 5.14
C THR A 705 36.49 9.93 5.42
N VAL A 706 37.04 9.17 4.47
CA VAL A 706 38.38 8.56 4.61
C VAL A 706 39.47 9.63 4.68
N GLU A 707 39.40 10.67 3.84
CA GLU A 707 40.37 11.75 3.87
C GLU A 707 40.30 12.57 5.16
N SER A 708 39.10 12.91 5.63
CA SER A 708 38.89 13.66 6.88
C SER A 708 39.36 12.85 8.10
N PHE A 709 39.10 11.54 8.11
CA PHE A 709 39.61 10.62 9.12
C PHE A 709 41.15 10.56 9.12
N ASN A 710 41.78 10.47 7.95
CA ASN A 710 43.24 10.48 7.81
C ASN A 710 43.84 11.82 8.26
N ARG A 711 43.28 12.96 7.83
CA ARG A 711 43.68 14.31 8.27
C ARG A 711 43.56 14.49 9.80
N ARG A 712 42.62 13.79 10.45
CA ARG A 712 42.38 13.84 11.91
C ARG A 712 43.13 12.77 12.73
N THR A 713 43.72 11.77 12.10
CA THR A 713 44.55 10.74 12.76
C THR A 713 46.05 10.89 12.51
N LEU A 714 46.42 11.80 11.61
CA LEU A 714 47.80 12.25 11.36
C LEU A 714 48.12 13.61 12.02
N SER A 715 47.21 14.13 12.86
CA SER A 715 47.34 15.36 13.66
C SER A 715 47.13 15.08 15.14
#